data_AF-A0A6P4AIK4-F1
#
_entry.id   AF-A0A6P4AIK4-F1
#
_cell.length_a   1.000
_cell.length_b   1.000
_cell.length_c   1.000
_cell.angle_alpha   90.00
_cell.angle_beta   90.00
_cell.angle_gamma   90.00
#
_symmetry.space_group_name_H-M   'P 1'
#
loop_
_entity.id
_entity.type
_entity.pdbx_description
1 polymer ?
#
loop_
_entity_poly.entity_id
_entity_poly.type
_entity_poly.pdbx_seq_one_letter_code
_entity_poly.pdbx_strand_id
1 'polypeptide(L)'
;MLSSLHHTEHNSNTDHSEDEMNKALEVTVNSGGVVFFAFFSQPADNDGLAKEAAAVIKISSSRMATQSERLGYEFAKWLGVRTPQARVIHNSSVEWLQIKEAAEKARDGASLEGDEAGEMTCSELLEALELSRCLLLMSYAHGSPLLESSSAFDLREYAENTAAALGRVLLLDLVIRNEDRLPCRQLRWRGNSSNLLMVEKMASTNMDNLEEVIDSAMKKYRPQVIRALQKERRSTSVDCRLVSHNSGSVSEASDLSNNVESPKSIDICLRKQLSDESRFSDFQIVAIDSNVPRRPPAGKRANDQAIYPKLVELLLNSSQYSSNLLHDITGGKLGSPPLEDGETPDARATEMLSIVQEFRSGFRAALRDMQGFHIFLLTLHQKLDSLLRLFLNIVNKTSSGESDNVDLAIPESPSHSAGYVPFPSPSKERYVSDSNLDIGDSESQRSTSRSSSSGNKESSDSSSPLSRDAWHGKFHKGFGGEPLRNLRLTAKLRDYHKLVKMDADSNKELEQWNEMLKNDAVKLCQENNFNSGFFEGSDNNCVIDAYELKVRLEHILERIALISEAANTERPSLITSTLFIGGALAARSVFTLQHIGITHILCLCSNEIGQSDSQFPDLFEYKNFSIYDNEDSNISSIFDEASDFIDHVEQLGGKVLVHCFEGRSRSATGVLAYLRLRKNFTLLKAWNTLKRVHRRAQPNDGFAKSLVTLDRKLHGRVSMEWQQRKPMIKVCPICGKNAGLSSSSLKLHLQKSHKKLSSGSVDSAMTMEIQKALTALKISRGGSVSPTQRQSHSDVEN
;
A
#
# COMPACT_ATOMS: atom_id res chain seq x y z
N MET A 1 -3.90 -42.93 -6.53
CA MET A 1 -5.24 -43.00 -5.91
C MET A 1 -5.24 -42.10 -4.68
N LEU A 2 -6.40 -41.72 -4.13
CA LEU A 2 -6.45 -41.20 -2.77
C LEU A 2 -6.02 -42.35 -1.84
N SER A 3 -5.01 -42.15 -1.00
CA SER A 3 -4.43 -43.18 -0.14
C SER A 3 -4.87 -43.04 1.32
N SER A 4 -5.04 -41.81 1.81
CA SER A 4 -5.62 -41.55 3.13
C SER A 4 -6.25 -40.17 3.18
N LEU A 5 -7.13 -39.98 4.17
CA LEU A 5 -7.80 -38.72 4.47
C LEU A 5 -7.76 -38.51 5.99
N HIS A 6 -7.32 -37.33 6.42
CA HIS A 6 -7.28 -36.95 7.83
C HIS A 6 -8.03 -35.63 8.03
N HIS A 7 -8.74 -35.46 9.13
CA HIS A 7 -9.40 -34.21 9.49
C HIS A 7 -8.94 -33.72 10.86
N THR A 8 -9.30 -32.49 11.22
CA THR A 8 -8.84 -31.83 12.46
C THR A 8 -10.00 -31.69 13.45
N GLU A 9 -10.06 -32.56 14.46
CA GLU A 9 -10.99 -32.38 15.59
C GLU A 9 -10.57 -31.18 16.45
N HIS A 10 -11.53 -30.33 16.84
CA HIS A 10 -11.32 -29.34 17.89
C HIS A 10 -11.53 -29.96 19.28
N ASN A 11 -10.54 -30.71 19.77
CA ASN A 11 -10.56 -31.12 21.17
C ASN A 11 -10.25 -29.94 22.10
N SER A 12 -11.08 -29.80 23.14
CA SER A 12 -11.01 -28.70 24.12
C SER A 12 -10.46 -29.14 25.49
N ASN A 13 -9.93 -30.37 25.56
CA ASN A 13 -9.29 -30.94 26.75
C ASN A 13 -7.78 -30.81 26.68
N THR A 14 -7.19 -30.28 27.76
CA THR A 14 -5.73 -30.07 27.91
C THR A 14 -5.07 -31.16 28.74
N ASP A 15 -5.39 -32.43 28.48
CA ASP A 15 -4.81 -33.59 29.18
C ASP A 15 -4.04 -34.45 28.17
N HIS A 16 -2.73 -34.24 28.08
CA HIS A 16 -1.82 -35.05 27.26
C HIS A 16 -1.33 -36.27 28.05
N SER A 17 -1.49 -37.47 27.49
CA SER A 17 -0.81 -38.70 27.94
C SER A 17 0.33 -39.05 26.99
N GLU A 18 1.44 -39.57 27.51
CA GLU A 18 2.70 -39.74 26.74
C GLU A 18 2.68 -40.87 25.69
N ASP A 19 1.58 -41.62 25.55
CA ASP A 19 1.45 -42.78 24.62
C ASP A 19 0.98 -42.41 23.19
N GLU A 20 0.92 -41.13 22.82
CA GLU A 20 0.36 -40.67 21.54
C GLU A 20 1.33 -40.64 20.34
N MET A 21 2.51 -41.27 20.42
CA MET A 21 3.49 -41.30 19.31
C MET A 21 3.01 -41.96 18.00
N ASN A 22 1.85 -42.63 17.99
CA ASN A 22 1.23 -43.23 16.80
C ASN A 22 -0.14 -42.62 16.43
N LYS A 23 -0.58 -41.52 17.05
CA LYS A 23 -1.79 -40.80 16.62
C LYS A 23 -1.47 -39.82 15.49
N ALA A 24 -2.47 -39.56 14.65
CA ALA A 24 -2.37 -38.61 13.55
C ALA A 24 -1.91 -37.23 14.04
N LEU A 25 -1.04 -36.56 13.26
CA LEU A 25 -0.55 -35.22 13.59
C LEU A 25 -1.74 -34.27 13.85
N GLU A 26 -1.80 -33.69 15.05
CA GLU A 26 -2.80 -32.70 15.42
C GLU A 26 -2.54 -31.38 14.67
N VAL A 27 -3.01 -31.26 13.43
CA VAL A 27 -2.86 -30.03 12.65
C VAL A 27 -3.89 -29.01 13.12
N THR A 28 -3.46 -28.01 13.90
CA THR A 28 -4.38 -27.00 14.46
C THR A 28 -4.85 -25.98 13.40
N VAL A 29 -5.75 -26.39 12.51
CA VAL A 29 -6.28 -25.51 11.46
C VAL A 29 -7.47 -24.71 11.98
N ASN A 30 -7.16 -23.58 12.63
CA ASN A 30 -8.13 -22.63 13.17
C ASN A 30 -8.80 -21.79 12.06
N SER A 31 -9.44 -22.47 11.11
CA SER A 31 -10.21 -21.86 10.04
C SER A 31 -11.70 -21.98 10.32
N GLY A 32 -12.51 -21.01 9.88
CA GLY A 32 -13.97 -20.98 10.12
C GLY A 32 -14.78 -22.01 9.30
N GLY A 33 -14.34 -23.27 9.28
CA GLY A 33 -14.83 -24.37 8.48
C GLY A 33 -14.03 -25.65 8.71
N VAL A 34 -14.56 -26.79 8.24
CA VAL A 34 -13.90 -28.11 8.38
C VAL A 34 -12.77 -28.23 7.36
N VAL A 35 -11.64 -28.82 7.77
CA VAL A 35 -10.46 -28.98 6.92
C VAL A 35 -10.02 -30.44 6.92
N PHE A 36 -9.83 -30.97 5.71
CA PHE A 36 -9.36 -32.32 5.45
C PHE A 36 -8.03 -32.28 4.70
N PHE A 37 -7.11 -33.17 5.06
CA PHE A 37 -5.84 -33.41 4.40
C PHE A 37 -5.96 -34.70 3.57
N ALA A 38 -5.90 -34.55 2.25
CA ALA A 38 -6.03 -35.64 1.29
C ALA A 38 -4.64 -36.02 0.76
N PHE A 39 -4.24 -37.26 1.00
CA PHE A 39 -2.97 -37.82 0.52
C PHE A 39 -3.21 -38.71 -0.69
N PHE A 40 -2.37 -38.59 -1.71
CA PHE A 40 -2.48 -39.32 -2.96
C PHE A 40 -1.19 -40.08 -3.25
N SER A 41 -1.29 -41.39 -3.47
CA SER A 41 -0.19 -42.21 -3.96
C SER A 41 -0.26 -42.39 -5.48
N GLN A 42 0.81 -42.09 -6.21
CA GLN A 42 0.98 -42.56 -7.59
C GLN A 42 1.62 -43.96 -7.59
N PRO A 43 1.15 -44.91 -8.41
CA PRO A 43 1.88 -46.15 -8.69
C PRO A 43 3.30 -45.82 -9.18
N ALA A 44 4.30 -46.55 -8.70
CA ALA A 44 5.68 -46.31 -9.10
C ALA A 44 5.93 -46.78 -10.55
N ASP A 45 6.32 -45.85 -11.44
CA ASP A 45 6.84 -46.17 -12.77
C ASP A 45 8.25 -46.77 -12.64
N ASN A 46 8.34 -48.10 -12.47
CA ASN A 46 9.53 -48.96 -12.56
C ASN A 46 10.81 -48.59 -11.77
N ASP A 47 10.86 -47.47 -11.05
CA ASP A 47 12.06 -46.98 -10.36
C ASP A 47 11.74 -46.51 -8.93
N GLY A 48 11.57 -47.50 -8.04
CA GLY A 48 11.91 -47.41 -6.61
C GLY A 48 10.97 -46.70 -5.63
N LEU A 49 10.31 -45.59 -5.99
CA LEU A 49 9.55 -44.77 -5.04
C LEU A 49 8.17 -44.36 -5.56
N ALA A 50 7.12 -44.64 -4.78
CA ALA A 50 5.79 -44.09 -5.01
C ALA A 50 5.82 -42.57 -4.82
N LYS A 51 5.29 -41.81 -5.78
CA LYS A 51 5.15 -40.36 -5.61
C LYS A 51 3.92 -40.06 -4.80
N GLU A 52 4.14 -39.57 -3.59
CA GLU A 52 3.08 -39.04 -2.73
C GLU A 52 2.83 -37.57 -3.06
N ALA A 53 1.57 -37.17 -3.05
CA ALA A 53 1.13 -35.78 -3.17
C ALA A 53 0.07 -35.49 -2.11
N ALA A 54 0.01 -34.27 -1.61
CA ALA A 54 -0.96 -33.85 -0.60
C ALA A 54 -1.75 -32.62 -1.05
N ALA A 55 -3.04 -32.60 -0.75
CA ALA A 55 -3.91 -31.45 -0.93
C ALA A 55 -4.73 -31.19 0.34
N VAL A 56 -5.20 -29.95 0.48
CA VAL A 56 -6.06 -29.53 1.60
C VAL A 56 -7.43 -29.17 1.04
N ILE A 57 -8.47 -29.80 1.58
CA ILE A 57 -9.88 -29.55 1.25
C ILE A 57 -10.49 -28.78 2.42
N LYS A 58 -10.82 -27.50 2.20
CA LYS A 58 -11.44 -26.62 3.20
C LYS A 58 -12.90 -26.34 2.85
N ILE A 59 -13.81 -26.75 3.72
CA ILE A 59 -15.24 -26.52 3.63
C ILE A 59 -15.61 -25.41 4.61
N SER A 60 -15.67 -24.17 4.11
CA SER A 60 -16.03 -23.00 4.93
C SER A 60 -17.52 -22.98 5.28
N SER A 61 -17.87 -22.33 6.39
CA SER A 61 -19.25 -22.12 6.87
C SER A 61 -20.27 -21.56 5.86
N SER A 62 -19.85 -21.06 4.69
CA SER A 62 -20.75 -20.76 3.56
C SER A 62 -19.99 -20.64 2.23
N ARG A 63 -20.72 -20.79 1.11
CA ARG A 63 -20.23 -20.47 -0.25
C ARG A 63 -19.57 -19.09 -0.32
N MET A 64 -20.13 -18.10 0.38
CA MET A 64 -19.62 -16.72 0.41
C MET A 64 -18.30 -16.59 1.16
N ALA A 65 -18.05 -17.41 2.18
CA ALA A 65 -16.79 -17.46 2.90
C ALA A 65 -15.69 -18.04 1.99
N THR A 66 -15.94 -19.23 1.41
CA THR A 66 -15.06 -19.90 0.43
C THR A 66 -14.62 -18.96 -0.70
N GLN A 67 -15.57 -18.27 -1.35
CA GLN A 67 -15.27 -17.32 -2.42
C GLN A 67 -14.53 -16.06 -1.91
N SER A 68 -14.82 -15.60 -0.68
CA SER A 68 -14.13 -14.44 -0.10
C SER A 68 -12.69 -14.72 0.32
N GLU A 69 -12.37 -15.96 0.71
CA GLU A 69 -10.99 -16.38 0.92
C GLU A 69 -10.23 -16.45 -0.41
N ARG A 70 -10.82 -17.05 -1.45
CA ARG A 70 -10.22 -17.06 -2.80
C ARG A 70 -9.90 -15.64 -3.29
N LEU A 71 -10.81 -14.69 -3.06
CA LEU A 71 -10.59 -13.27 -3.36
C LEU A 71 -9.35 -12.73 -2.63
N GLY A 72 -9.17 -13.02 -1.34
CA GLY A 72 -8.01 -12.54 -0.58
C GLY A 72 -6.69 -13.18 -0.99
N TYR A 73 -6.69 -14.44 -1.46
CA TYR A 73 -5.51 -15.08 -2.06
C TYR A 73 -5.13 -14.39 -3.38
N GLU A 74 -6.11 -13.96 -4.17
CA GLU A 74 -5.85 -13.16 -5.36
C GLU A 74 -5.26 -11.78 -4.98
N PHE A 75 -5.78 -11.10 -3.95
CA PHE A 75 -5.13 -9.88 -3.42
C PHE A 75 -3.70 -10.13 -2.93
N ALA A 76 -3.42 -11.24 -2.25
CA ALA A 76 -2.08 -11.62 -1.80
C ALA A 76 -1.10 -11.75 -2.97
N LYS A 77 -1.49 -12.47 -4.03
CA LYS A 77 -0.76 -12.57 -5.31
C LYS A 77 -0.43 -11.19 -5.91
N TRP A 78 -1.41 -10.27 -6.01
CA TRP A 78 -1.16 -8.91 -6.52
C TRP A 78 -0.25 -8.06 -5.63
N LEU A 79 -0.16 -8.37 -4.34
CA LEU A 79 0.73 -7.70 -3.37
C LEU A 79 2.06 -8.43 -3.16
N GLY A 80 2.34 -9.50 -3.90
CA GLY A 80 3.57 -10.28 -3.77
C GLY A 80 3.72 -10.99 -2.42
N VAL A 81 2.61 -11.36 -1.79
CA VAL A 81 2.55 -12.23 -0.61
C VAL A 81 2.32 -13.66 -1.09
N ARG A 82 3.17 -14.60 -0.69
CA ARG A 82 3.00 -16.02 -1.04
C ARG A 82 1.82 -16.60 -0.25
N THR A 83 1.01 -17.41 -0.92
CA THR A 83 -0.10 -18.19 -0.36
C THR A 83 -0.05 -19.59 -0.99
N PRO A 84 -0.71 -20.60 -0.42
CA PRO A 84 -0.96 -21.84 -1.14
C PRO A 84 -1.68 -21.56 -2.47
N GLN A 85 -1.49 -22.41 -3.48
CA GLN A 85 -2.36 -22.41 -4.65
C GLN A 85 -3.74 -22.86 -4.20
N ALA A 86 -4.79 -22.16 -4.62
CA ALA A 86 -6.17 -22.45 -4.19
C ALA A 86 -7.17 -22.19 -5.31
N ARG A 87 -8.14 -23.10 -5.50
CA ARG A 87 -9.29 -22.93 -6.40
C ARG A 87 -10.60 -23.29 -5.72
N VAL A 88 -11.70 -22.65 -6.13
CA VAL A 88 -13.05 -22.96 -5.64
C VAL A 88 -13.63 -24.06 -6.53
N ILE A 89 -14.06 -25.17 -5.92
CA ILE A 89 -14.70 -26.28 -6.63
C ILE A 89 -16.19 -26.25 -6.28
N HIS A 90 -17.03 -26.08 -7.29
CA HIS A 90 -18.49 -26.04 -7.17
C HIS A 90 -19.10 -27.44 -7.26
N ASN A 91 -20.21 -27.67 -6.56
CA ASN A 91 -20.90 -28.97 -6.54
C ASN A 91 -21.52 -29.40 -7.89
N SER A 92 -21.62 -28.48 -8.84
CA SER A 92 -22.00 -28.74 -10.23
C SER A 92 -20.84 -29.19 -11.13
N SER A 93 -19.60 -29.18 -10.64
CA SER A 93 -18.42 -29.48 -11.45
C SER A 93 -18.10 -30.98 -11.52
N VAL A 94 -17.44 -31.42 -12.60
CA VAL A 94 -16.96 -32.79 -12.73
C VAL A 94 -15.88 -33.11 -11.67
N GLU A 95 -15.06 -32.12 -11.32
CA GLU A 95 -14.01 -32.26 -10.30
C GLU A 95 -14.61 -32.58 -8.90
N TRP A 96 -15.77 -32.01 -8.59
CA TRP A 96 -16.50 -32.34 -7.36
C TRP A 96 -16.95 -33.81 -7.30
N LEU A 97 -17.49 -34.32 -8.42
CA LEU A 97 -17.89 -35.73 -8.52
C LEU A 97 -16.68 -36.66 -8.37
N GLN A 98 -15.53 -36.29 -8.92
CA GLN A 98 -14.27 -37.03 -8.76
C GLN A 98 -13.79 -37.03 -7.30
N ILE A 99 -13.94 -35.92 -6.56
CA ILE A 99 -13.64 -35.86 -5.13
C ILE A 99 -14.60 -36.76 -4.33
N LYS A 100 -15.91 -36.74 -4.64
CA LYS A 100 -16.88 -37.62 -3.98
C LYS A 100 -16.58 -39.10 -4.23
N GLU A 101 -16.36 -39.49 -5.49
CA GLU A 101 -16.01 -40.87 -5.87
C GLU A 101 -14.69 -41.34 -5.23
N ALA A 102 -13.71 -40.44 -5.09
CA ALA A 102 -12.46 -40.75 -4.40
C ALA A 102 -12.66 -40.97 -2.89
N ALA A 103 -13.50 -40.17 -2.24
CA ALA A 103 -13.83 -40.32 -0.82
C ALA A 103 -14.67 -41.57 -0.54
N GLU A 104 -15.63 -41.92 -1.42
CA GLU A 104 -16.37 -43.19 -1.36
C GLU A 104 -15.43 -44.39 -1.44
N LYS A 105 -14.50 -44.41 -2.42
CA LYS A 105 -13.52 -45.50 -2.55
C LYS A 105 -12.55 -45.59 -1.38
N ALA A 106 -12.15 -44.45 -0.79
CA ALA A 106 -11.28 -44.44 0.38
C ALA A 106 -11.99 -44.97 1.63
N ARG A 107 -13.26 -44.60 1.85
CA ARG A 107 -14.10 -45.17 2.92
C ARG A 107 -14.24 -46.68 2.75
N ASP A 108 -14.59 -47.14 1.56
CA ASP A 108 -14.81 -48.55 1.27
C ASP A 108 -13.48 -49.36 1.42
N GLY A 109 -12.33 -48.74 1.11
CA GLY A 109 -11.00 -49.30 1.40
C GLY A 109 -10.70 -49.40 2.90
N ALA A 110 -10.91 -48.31 3.66
CA ALA A 110 -10.71 -48.29 5.10
C ALA A 110 -11.56 -49.34 5.84
N SER A 111 -12.81 -49.52 5.41
CA SER A 111 -13.72 -50.54 5.94
C SER A 111 -13.23 -51.98 5.68
N LEU A 112 -12.58 -52.23 4.54
CA LEU A 112 -11.95 -53.53 4.23
C LEU A 112 -10.66 -53.78 5.02
N GLU A 113 -9.92 -52.72 5.36
CA GLU A 113 -8.68 -52.78 6.14
C GLU A 113 -8.92 -52.78 7.67
N GLY A 114 -10.12 -52.40 8.11
CA GLY A 114 -10.51 -52.29 9.52
C GLY A 114 -10.10 -50.97 10.17
N ASP A 115 -9.85 -49.92 9.38
CA ASP A 115 -9.54 -48.57 9.88
C ASP A 115 -10.83 -47.79 10.16
N GLU A 116 -11.35 -47.93 11.38
CA GLU A 116 -12.54 -47.22 11.86
C GLU A 116 -12.38 -45.68 11.78
N ALA A 117 -11.16 -45.15 11.94
CA ALA A 117 -10.90 -43.70 11.92
C ALA A 117 -10.88 -43.14 10.49
N GLY A 118 -10.30 -43.88 9.54
CA GLY A 118 -10.37 -43.59 8.11
C GLY A 118 -11.78 -43.70 7.56
N GLU A 119 -12.55 -44.73 7.97
CA GLU A 119 -13.96 -44.89 7.58
C GLU A 119 -14.83 -43.72 8.09
N MET A 120 -14.64 -43.32 9.36
CA MET A 120 -15.31 -42.16 9.95
C MET A 120 -14.97 -40.86 9.21
N THR A 121 -13.66 -40.56 9.05
CA THR A 121 -13.21 -39.32 8.41
C THR A 121 -13.68 -39.20 6.95
N CYS A 122 -13.71 -40.31 6.20
CA CYS A 122 -14.25 -40.30 4.84
C CYS A 122 -15.78 -40.11 4.83
N SER A 123 -16.48 -40.67 5.81
CA SER A 123 -17.94 -40.48 5.96
C SER A 123 -18.30 -39.03 6.28
N GLU A 124 -17.54 -38.36 7.15
CA GLU A 124 -17.69 -36.93 7.46
C GLU A 124 -17.42 -36.03 6.26
N LEU A 125 -16.39 -36.34 5.45
CA LEU A 125 -16.16 -35.61 4.19
C LEU A 125 -17.35 -35.78 3.24
N LEU A 126 -17.93 -36.98 3.14
CA LEU A 126 -19.09 -37.23 2.27
C LEU A 126 -20.33 -36.46 2.74
N GLU A 127 -20.61 -36.43 4.04
CA GLU A 127 -21.68 -35.60 4.61
C GLU A 127 -21.42 -34.10 4.38
N ALA A 128 -20.20 -33.63 4.64
CA ALA A 128 -19.81 -32.24 4.45
C ALA A 128 -19.90 -31.81 2.98
N LEU A 129 -19.60 -32.70 2.03
CA LEU A 129 -19.86 -32.50 0.60
C LEU A 129 -21.37 -32.40 0.33
N GLU A 130 -22.19 -33.33 0.80
CA GLU A 130 -23.64 -33.31 0.53
C GLU A 130 -24.35 -32.04 1.03
N LEU A 131 -23.89 -31.47 2.14
CA LEU A 131 -24.41 -30.21 2.69
C LEU A 131 -23.85 -28.95 1.99
N SER A 132 -22.78 -29.07 1.21
CA SER A 132 -22.01 -27.94 0.68
C SER A 132 -22.28 -27.62 -0.79
N ARG A 133 -22.14 -26.32 -1.13
CA ARG A 133 -22.26 -25.84 -2.53
C ARG A 133 -20.92 -25.66 -3.24
N CYS A 134 -19.87 -25.40 -2.47
CA CYS A 134 -18.50 -25.39 -2.97
C CYS A 134 -17.52 -25.60 -1.81
N LEU A 135 -16.29 -25.98 -2.17
CA LEU A 135 -15.15 -26.14 -1.28
C LEU A 135 -13.95 -25.36 -1.83
N LEU A 136 -12.97 -25.08 -0.97
CA LEU A 136 -11.66 -24.57 -1.39
C LEU A 136 -10.68 -25.74 -1.45
N LEU A 137 -10.22 -26.09 -2.65
CA LEU A 137 -9.12 -27.05 -2.81
C LEU A 137 -7.81 -26.27 -2.87
N MET A 138 -6.86 -26.65 -2.03
CA MET A 138 -5.58 -25.97 -1.85
C MET A 138 -4.40 -26.95 -2.00
N SER A 139 -3.27 -26.45 -2.50
CA SER A 139 -1.99 -27.18 -2.42
C SER A 139 -1.56 -27.32 -0.94
N TYR A 140 -1.11 -28.51 -0.53
CA TYR A 140 -0.46 -28.65 0.77
C TYR A 140 0.84 -27.82 0.83
N ALA A 141 1.07 -27.17 1.95
CA ALA A 141 2.26 -26.36 2.21
C ALA A 141 3.01 -26.94 3.41
N HIS A 142 4.08 -27.69 3.14
CA HIS A 142 4.88 -28.32 4.19
C HIS A 142 5.74 -27.27 4.91
N GLY A 143 5.48 -27.04 6.19
CA GLY A 143 6.17 -26.03 6.99
C GLY A 143 5.67 -25.93 8.42
N SER A 144 6.32 -25.10 9.21
CA SER A 144 5.99 -24.84 10.62
C SER A 144 5.46 -23.41 10.82
N PRO A 145 4.70 -23.12 11.90
CA PRO A 145 4.32 -21.76 12.24
C PRO A 145 5.53 -20.83 12.34
N LEU A 146 5.42 -19.64 11.75
CA LEU A 146 6.55 -18.72 11.60
C LEU A 146 7.16 -18.34 12.96
N LEU A 147 6.36 -18.16 14.01
CA LEU A 147 6.87 -17.79 15.33
C LEU A 147 7.45 -18.96 16.14
N GLU A 148 7.27 -20.20 15.71
CA GLU A 148 7.90 -21.37 16.36
C GLU A 148 9.28 -21.65 15.76
N SER A 149 9.42 -21.43 14.45
CA SER A 149 10.68 -21.58 13.71
C SER A 149 11.73 -20.55 14.20
N SER A 150 12.90 -20.99 14.70
CA SER A 150 14.00 -20.07 15.09
C SER A 150 14.80 -19.61 13.87
N SER A 151 15.04 -20.52 12.94
CA SER A 151 15.83 -20.34 11.71
C SER A 151 15.38 -19.16 10.84
N ALA A 152 14.10 -18.78 10.88
CA ALA A 152 13.57 -17.58 10.20
C ALA A 152 14.12 -16.24 10.74
N PHE A 153 14.78 -16.25 11.90
CA PHE A 153 15.24 -15.06 12.65
C PHE A 153 16.72 -15.11 13.04
N ASP A 154 17.30 -16.30 13.22
CA ASP A 154 18.66 -16.48 13.76
C ASP A 154 19.78 -15.93 12.85
N LEU A 155 19.58 -15.92 11.52
CA LEU A 155 20.54 -15.41 10.55
C LEU A 155 20.06 -14.08 9.97
N ARG A 156 20.97 -13.08 9.89
CA ARG A 156 20.69 -11.74 9.37
C ARG A 156 19.86 -11.71 8.09
N GLU A 157 20.29 -12.45 7.07
CA GLU A 157 19.62 -12.44 5.76
C GLU A 157 18.22 -13.04 5.84
N TYR A 158 18.05 -14.08 6.67
CA TYR A 158 16.77 -14.70 6.94
C TYR A 158 15.85 -13.75 7.71
N ALA A 159 16.37 -13.04 8.72
CA ALA A 159 15.64 -11.99 9.43
C ALA A 159 15.25 -10.80 8.52
N GLU A 160 16.13 -10.36 7.62
CA GLU A 160 15.86 -9.31 6.61
C GLU A 160 14.77 -9.76 5.61
N ASN A 161 14.83 -11.00 5.11
CA ASN A 161 13.81 -11.58 4.25
C ASN A 161 12.46 -11.74 4.98
N THR A 162 12.48 -12.23 6.22
CA THR A 162 11.30 -12.37 7.09
C THR A 162 10.65 -11.02 7.34
N ALA A 163 11.44 -10.00 7.68
CA ALA A 163 10.99 -8.63 7.84
C ALA A 163 10.36 -8.08 6.54
N ALA A 164 11.01 -8.25 5.40
CA ALA A 164 10.46 -7.81 4.11
C ALA A 164 9.12 -8.49 3.77
N ALA A 165 8.98 -9.79 4.03
CA ALA A 165 7.74 -10.53 3.84
C ALA A 165 6.64 -10.02 4.77
N LEU A 166 6.91 -9.88 6.08
CA LEU A 166 5.97 -9.33 7.07
C LEU A 166 5.52 -7.91 6.69
N GLY A 167 6.39 -7.10 6.08
CA GLY A 167 6.04 -5.78 5.55
C GLY A 167 5.00 -5.85 4.42
N ARG A 168 5.08 -6.84 3.53
CA ARG A 168 4.06 -7.09 2.50
C ARG A 168 2.76 -7.62 3.10
N VAL A 169 2.84 -8.57 4.03
CA VAL A 169 1.69 -9.16 4.74
C VAL A 169 0.91 -8.08 5.49
N LEU A 170 1.58 -7.17 6.19
CA LEU A 170 0.91 -6.07 6.90
C LEU A 170 0.11 -5.16 5.96
N LEU A 171 0.61 -4.87 4.75
CA LEU A 171 -0.20 -4.12 3.78
C LEU A 171 -1.40 -4.93 3.31
N LEU A 172 -1.21 -6.22 2.98
CA LEU A 172 -2.32 -7.10 2.61
C LEU A 172 -3.41 -7.06 3.69
N ASP A 173 -3.05 -7.28 4.94
CA ASP A 173 -3.99 -7.35 6.06
C ASP A 173 -4.69 -6.01 6.34
N LEU A 174 -4.02 -4.87 6.13
CA LEU A 174 -4.69 -3.56 6.14
C LEU A 174 -5.72 -3.43 5.01
N VAL A 175 -5.37 -3.88 3.80
CA VAL A 175 -6.21 -3.78 2.59
C VAL A 175 -7.41 -4.73 2.66
N ILE A 176 -7.21 -6.02 2.97
CA ILE A 176 -8.32 -6.98 3.11
C ILE A 176 -9.02 -6.88 4.47
N ARG A 177 -8.40 -6.24 5.47
CA ARG A 177 -8.89 -6.09 6.85
C ARG A 177 -8.96 -7.42 7.61
N ASN A 178 -7.88 -8.20 7.51
CA ASN A 178 -7.68 -9.43 8.28
C ASN A 178 -7.11 -9.06 9.66
N GLU A 179 -7.85 -9.38 10.72
CA GLU A 179 -7.48 -9.09 12.12
C GLU A 179 -6.92 -10.32 12.87
N ASP A 180 -6.88 -11.46 12.17
CA ASP A 180 -6.62 -12.80 12.69
C ASP A 180 -5.27 -13.36 12.23
N ARG A 181 -4.50 -12.65 11.38
CA ARG A 181 -3.13 -13.06 11.01
C ARG A 181 -2.09 -12.37 11.87
N LEU A 182 -1.85 -11.08 11.65
CA LEU A 182 -0.81 -10.33 12.37
C LEU A 182 -1.33 -9.73 13.68
N PRO A 183 -0.63 -9.90 14.81
CA PRO A 183 -0.95 -9.17 16.04
C PRO A 183 -0.61 -7.69 15.85
N CYS A 184 -1.55 -6.80 16.20
CA CYS A 184 -1.35 -5.35 16.10
C CYS A 184 -2.18 -4.64 17.17
N ARG A 185 -1.54 -4.32 18.30
CA ARG A 185 -2.18 -3.68 19.47
C ARG A 185 -2.84 -2.35 19.12
N GLN A 186 -2.24 -1.58 18.22
CA GLN A 186 -2.72 -0.27 17.80
C GLN A 186 -4.05 -0.39 17.02
N LEU A 187 -4.24 -1.47 16.26
CA LEU A 187 -5.47 -1.79 15.54
C LEU A 187 -6.44 -2.67 16.34
N ARG A 188 -6.03 -3.13 17.53
CA ARG A 188 -6.71 -4.15 18.37
C ARG A 188 -6.85 -5.50 17.66
N TRP A 189 -5.93 -5.83 16.77
CA TRP A 189 -5.84 -7.15 16.13
C TRP A 189 -5.16 -8.12 17.09
N ARG A 190 -5.77 -9.29 17.29
CA ARG A 190 -5.21 -10.35 18.13
C ARG A 190 -4.07 -11.08 17.42
N GLY A 191 -4.23 -11.32 16.12
CA GLY A 191 -3.36 -12.19 15.35
C GLY A 191 -3.50 -13.67 15.73
N ASN A 192 -2.98 -14.53 14.87
CA ASN A 192 -2.82 -15.96 15.08
C ASN A 192 -1.51 -16.36 14.39
N SER A 193 -0.50 -16.75 15.16
CA SER A 193 0.82 -17.11 14.66
C SER A 193 0.80 -18.29 13.68
N SER A 194 -0.19 -19.18 13.79
CA SER A 194 -0.37 -20.33 12.89
C SER A 194 -0.85 -19.94 11.49
N ASN A 195 -1.35 -18.71 11.29
CA ASN A 195 -1.77 -18.20 9.97
C ASN A 195 -0.61 -17.69 9.08
N LEU A 196 0.63 -17.86 9.54
CA LEU A 196 1.87 -17.63 8.79
C LEU A 196 2.79 -18.83 8.94
N LEU A 197 3.16 -19.46 7.83
CA LEU A 197 4.02 -20.65 7.80
C LEU A 197 5.39 -20.33 7.22
N MET A 198 6.44 -20.91 7.79
CA MET A 198 7.76 -21.02 7.20
C MET A 198 7.83 -22.34 6.41
N VAL A 199 8.00 -22.25 5.09
CA VAL A 199 7.98 -23.38 4.16
C VAL A 199 9.37 -23.56 3.54
N GLU A 200 9.94 -24.76 3.62
CA GLU A 200 11.27 -25.06 3.06
C GLU A 200 11.19 -25.46 1.58
N LYS A 201 11.98 -24.81 0.72
CA LYS A 201 11.94 -24.99 -0.74
C LYS A 201 12.40 -26.37 -1.23
N MET A 202 13.15 -27.13 -0.42
CA MET A 202 13.60 -28.49 -0.75
C MET A 202 12.44 -29.49 -0.89
N ALA A 203 11.27 -29.19 -0.30
CA ALA A 203 10.08 -30.06 -0.33
C ALA A 203 9.08 -29.75 -1.47
N SER A 204 9.31 -28.70 -2.28
CA SER A 204 8.32 -28.15 -3.22
C SER A 204 8.59 -28.44 -4.70
N THR A 205 9.21 -29.57 -5.05
CA THR A 205 9.65 -29.93 -6.42
C THR A 205 8.55 -29.99 -7.50
N ASN A 206 7.26 -29.95 -7.12
CA ASN A 206 6.12 -29.85 -8.03
C ASN A 206 5.56 -28.41 -8.21
N MET A 207 6.02 -27.43 -7.42
CA MET A 207 5.57 -26.03 -7.50
C MET A 207 6.36 -25.23 -8.55
N ASP A 208 7.69 -25.43 -8.59
CA ASP A 208 8.63 -24.55 -9.30
C ASP A 208 8.30 -24.33 -10.79
N ASN A 209 7.95 -25.39 -11.53
CA ASN A 209 7.68 -25.31 -12.98
C ASN A 209 6.45 -24.46 -13.35
N LEU A 210 5.46 -24.34 -12.46
CA LEU A 210 4.29 -23.47 -12.67
C LEU A 210 4.48 -22.11 -11.98
N GLU A 211 5.25 -22.07 -10.89
CA GLU A 211 5.58 -20.85 -10.16
C GLU A 211 6.48 -19.92 -10.99
N GLU A 212 7.46 -20.44 -11.74
CA GLU A 212 8.21 -19.66 -12.73
C GLU A 212 7.29 -19.09 -13.83
N VAL A 213 6.28 -19.85 -14.26
CA VAL A 213 5.27 -19.39 -15.24
C VAL A 213 4.39 -18.30 -14.65
N ILE A 214 4.03 -18.37 -13.37
CA ILE A 214 3.25 -17.34 -12.65
C ILE A 214 4.09 -16.08 -12.41
N ASP A 215 5.33 -16.18 -11.93
CA ASP A 215 6.21 -15.03 -11.73
C ASP A 215 6.61 -14.38 -13.07
N SER A 216 6.77 -15.18 -14.13
CA SER A 216 6.91 -14.71 -15.52
C SER A 216 5.63 -14.03 -16.00
N ALA A 217 4.45 -14.59 -15.72
CA ALA A 217 3.16 -13.99 -16.05
C ALA A 217 2.92 -12.67 -15.28
N MET A 218 3.25 -12.57 -13.99
CA MET A 218 3.14 -11.33 -13.22
C MET A 218 4.06 -10.24 -13.77
N LYS A 219 5.26 -10.59 -14.25
CA LYS A 219 6.17 -9.68 -14.97
C LYS A 219 5.63 -9.30 -16.37
N LYS A 220 5.02 -10.25 -17.10
CA LYS A 220 4.57 -10.14 -18.50
C LYS A 220 3.19 -9.47 -18.67
N TYR A 221 2.26 -9.71 -17.75
CA TYR A 221 0.87 -9.23 -17.75
C TYR A 221 0.60 -8.12 -16.73
N ARG A 222 1.63 -7.58 -16.06
CA ARG A 222 1.52 -6.31 -15.30
C ARG A 222 0.77 -5.28 -16.16
N PRO A 223 -0.40 -4.76 -15.73
CA PRO A 223 -1.31 -3.98 -16.57
C PRO A 223 -0.62 -2.89 -17.39
N GLN A 224 -1.02 -2.73 -18.64
CA GLN A 224 -0.38 -1.80 -19.59
C GLN A 224 -0.35 -0.35 -19.06
N VAL A 225 -1.36 0.02 -18.26
CA VAL A 225 -1.47 1.30 -17.53
C VAL A 225 -0.28 1.54 -16.58
N ILE A 226 0.23 0.51 -15.90
CA ILE A 226 1.38 0.61 -14.99
C ILE A 226 2.66 0.91 -15.79
N ARG A 227 2.83 0.31 -16.97
CA ARG A 227 3.98 0.57 -17.84
C ARG A 227 4.02 2.00 -18.35
N ALA A 228 2.87 2.63 -18.56
CA ALA A 228 2.77 4.05 -18.92
C ALA A 228 3.16 4.96 -17.73
N LEU A 229 2.52 4.79 -16.57
CA LEU A 229 2.74 5.64 -15.38
C LEU A 229 4.16 5.56 -14.82
N GLN A 230 4.81 4.39 -14.88
CA GLN A 230 6.22 4.24 -14.50
C GLN A 230 7.20 4.89 -15.50
N LYS A 231 6.78 5.06 -16.77
CA LYS A 231 7.58 5.76 -17.79
C LYS A 231 7.49 7.27 -17.60
N GLU A 232 6.32 7.80 -17.26
CA GLU A 232 6.12 9.22 -16.92
C GLU A 232 6.86 9.66 -15.65
N ARG A 233 6.79 8.89 -14.56
CA ARG A 233 7.52 9.22 -13.31
C ARG A 233 9.04 9.15 -13.43
N ARG A 234 9.59 8.50 -14.47
CA ARG A 234 11.04 8.50 -14.77
C ARG A 234 11.50 9.74 -15.52
N SER A 235 10.60 10.46 -16.20
CA SER A 235 10.92 11.70 -16.93
C SER A 235 11.18 12.92 -16.03
N THR A 236 10.79 12.87 -14.75
CA THR A 236 10.86 14.01 -13.82
C THR A 236 12.03 13.99 -12.84
N SER A 237 12.94 13.00 -12.92
CA SER A 237 14.19 12.97 -12.14
C SER A 237 15.42 12.84 -13.05
N VAL A 238 16.03 13.97 -13.41
CA VAL A 238 17.12 14.06 -14.37
C VAL A 238 18.45 14.44 -13.69
N ASP A 239 19.54 13.86 -14.20
CA ASP A 239 20.97 14.20 -14.08
C ASP A 239 21.58 14.60 -12.73
N CYS A 240 22.52 13.77 -12.25
CA CYS A 240 23.78 14.21 -11.60
C CYS A 240 24.79 13.04 -11.56
N ARG A 241 25.79 13.02 -12.45
CA ARG A 241 27.04 12.25 -12.28
C ARG A 241 28.25 13.11 -12.67
N LEU A 242 29.29 13.06 -11.84
CA LEU A 242 30.59 13.70 -12.08
C LEU A 242 31.55 12.73 -12.78
N VAL A 243 32.53 13.25 -13.51
CA VAL A 243 33.54 12.50 -14.26
C VAL A 243 34.79 12.24 -13.41
N SER A 244 35.46 11.10 -13.63
CA SER A 244 36.86 10.85 -13.28
C SER A 244 37.58 10.24 -14.49
N HIS A 245 38.84 10.62 -14.71
CA HIS A 245 39.63 10.29 -15.91
C HIS A 245 40.75 9.28 -15.64
N ASN A 246 41.00 8.39 -16.62
CA ASN A 246 42.30 7.86 -17.10
C ASN A 246 42.22 6.36 -17.49
N SER A 247 43.00 5.80 -18.44
CA SER A 247 43.52 6.31 -19.73
C SER A 247 44.30 5.17 -20.47
N GLY A 248 43.91 4.86 -21.72
CA GLY A 248 44.68 3.98 -22.65
C GLY A 248 44.51 2.47 -22.45
N SER A 249 44.70 1.60 -23.47
CA SER A 249 45.00 1.82 -24.90
C SER A 249 44.97 0.49 -25.70
N VAL A 250 44.29 0.44 -26.88
CA VAL A 250 44.58 -0.44 -28.06
C VAL A 250 44.46 -1.98 -27.88
N SER A 251 43.94 -2.83 -28.80
CA SER A 251 43.10 -2.72 -30.02
C SER A 251 42.64 -4.15 -30.46
N GLU A 252 41.71 -4.23 -31.44
CA GLU A 252 41.31 -5.42 -32.25
C GLU A 252 40.57 -6.57 -31.48
N ALA A 253 39.24 -6.69 -31.61
CA ALA A 253 38.47 -7.40 -32.65
C ALA A 253 38.39 -8.94 -32.41
N SER A 254 37.23 -9.61 -32.39
CA SER A 254 35.84 -9.24 -32.75
C SER A 254 34.78 -10.07 -31.98
N ASP A 255 33.52 -9.64 -32.10
CA ASP A 255 32.25 -10.34 -31.79
C ASP A 255 31.78 -10.60 -30.33
N LEU A 256 30.70 -9.85 -30.01
CA LEU A 256 29.52 -10.21 -29.22
C LEU A 256 29.63 -10.41 -27.68
N SER A 257 28.86 -9.56 -26.98
CA SER A 257 28.50 -9.54 -25.54
C SER A 257 29.52 -8.93 -24.55
N ASN A 258 28.96 -8.22 -23.54
CA ASN A 258 29.48 -7.64 -22.28
C ASN A 258 28.67 -6.35 -21.99
N ASN A 259 27.98 -6.08 -20.86
CA ASN A 259 28.15 -6.35 -19.42
C ASN A 259 29.36 -5.66 -18.73
N VAL A 260 29.10 -5.10 -17.52
CA VAL A 260 30.00 -4.40 -16.56
C VAL A 260 30.39 -2.94 -16.94
N GLU A 261 30.26 -1.87 -16.13
CA GLU A 261 29.46 -1.55 -14.90
C GLU A 261 29.52 -0.01 -14.57
N SER A 262 28.73 0.53 -13.61
CA SER A 262 29.10 1.58 -12.60
C SER A 262 27.86 2.18 -11.84
N PRO A 263 27.93 2.43 -10.51
CA PRO A 263 27.38 1.44 -9.57
C PRO A 263 26.41 1.96 -8.47
N LYS A 264 26.02 1.04 -7.57
CA LYS A 264 25.48 1.22 -6.19
C LYS A 264 24.04 1.74 -5.99
N SER A 265 23.04 0.93 -6.39
CA SER A 265 21.81 0.69 -5.58
C SER A 265 20.95 -0.51 -6.02
N ILE A 266 21.45 -1.39 -6.90
CA ILE A 266 20.71 -2.56 -7.45
C ILE A 266 21.45 -3.88 -7.14
N ASP A 267 22.61 -3.80 -6.49
CA ASP A 267 23.64 -4.85 -6.50
C ASP A 267 23.70 -5.69 -5.21
N ILE A 268 22.53 -6.01 -4.64
CA ILE A 268 22.37 -6.98 -3.53
C ILE A 268 21.53 -8.18 -3.96
N CYS A 269 20.65 -8.05 -4.97
CA CYS A 269 19.76 -9.13 -5.41
C CYS A 269 20.34 -10.02 -6.53
N LEU A 270 21.43 -9.63 -7.19
CA LEU A 270 21.98 -10.35 -8.36
C LEU A 270 23.34 -11.02 -8.11
N ARG A 271 23.96 -10.81 -6.94
CA ARG A 271 25.28 -11.40 -6.62
C ARG A 271 25.22 -12.84 -6.06
N LYS A 272 24.03 -13.43 -5.97
CA LYS A 272 23.81 -14.78 -5.40
C LYS A 272 23.73 -15.93 -6.42
N GLN A 273 23.88 -15.67 -7.72
CA GLN A 273 23.75 -16.70 -8.77
C GLN A 273 25.07 -17.07 -9.50
N LEU A 274 26.21 -16.45 -9.17
CA LEU A 274 27.51 -16.77 -9.78
C LEU A 274 28.65 -16.69 -8.73
N SER A 275 28.58 -17.57 -7.73
CA SER A 275 29.72 -18.00 -6.91
C SER A 275 29.40 -19.37 -6.32
N ASP A 276 30.39 -20.27 -6.30
CA ASP A 276 30.23 -21.70 -5.98
C ASP A 276 29.52 -22.03 -4.66
N GLU A 277 28.95 -23.24 -4.68
CA GLU A 277 28.48 -24.07 -3.57
C GLU A 277 28.46 -23.43 -2.17
N SER A 278 27.29 -22.89 -1.80
CA SER A 278 26.84 -22.93 -0.41
C SER A 278 25.37 -23.36 -0.37
N ARG A 279 25.13 -24.54 0.22
CA ARG A 279 23.79 -25.14 0.36
C ARG A 279 23.01 -24.42 1.46
N PHE A 280 22.53 -23.22 1.17
CA PHE A 280 21.55 -22.54 2.02
C PHE A 280 20.14 -22.92 1.57
N SER A 281 19.34 -23.43 2.49
CA SER A 281 17.91 -23.65 2.27
C SER A 281 17.20 -22.31 2.15
N ASP A 282 16.79 -21.94 0.93
CA ASP A 282 15.78 -20.91 0.74
C ASP A 282 14.49 -21.40 1.42
N PHE A 283 13.91 -20.56 2.28
CA PHE A 283 12.54 -20.76 2.77
C PHE A 283 11.63 -19.64 2.26
N GLN A 284 10.33 -19.89 2.30
CA GLN A 284 9.29 -18.93 1.96
C GLN A 284 8.36 -18.71 3.14
N ILE A 285 7.86 -17.48 3.31
CA ILE A 285 6.79 -17.19 4.27
C ILE A 285 5.47 -17.21 3.54
N VAL A 286 4.63 -18.18 3.90
CA VAL A 286 3.35 -18.46 3.26
C VAL A 286 2.23 -18.00 4.18
N ALA A 287 1.38 -17.10 3.68
CA ALA A 287 0.20 -16.63 4.37
C ALA A 287 -1.01 -17.51 4.05
N ILE A 288 -1.73 -17.95 5.09
CA ILE A 288 -3.00 -18.69 4.96
C ILE A 288 -4.17 -17.87 5.51
N ASP A 289 -5.39 -18.38 5.35
CA ASP A 289 -6.65 -17.79 5.81
C ASP A 289 -6.82 -16.29 5.45
N SER A 290 -6.62 -15.95 4.18
CA SER A 290 -6.81 -14.59 3.66
C SER A 290 -8.30 -14.24 3.47
N ASN A 291 -9.12 -14.34 4.52
CA ASN A 291 -10.55 -14.08 4.41
C ASN A 291 -10.88 -12.58 4.22
N VAL A 292 -11.90 -12.28 3.40
CA VAL A 292 -12.31 -10.90 3.06
C VAL A 292 -13.70 -10.58 3.63
N PRO A 293 -13.82 -9.78 4.70
CA PRO A 293 -15.08 -9.47 5.34
C PRO A 293 -16.00 -8.66 4.41
N ARG A 294 -17.23 -9.14 4.23
CA ARG A 294 -18.27 -8.53 3.38
C ARG A 294 -18.43 -7.03 3.62
N ARG A 295 -18.72 -6.67 4.87
CA ARG A 295 -18.87 -5.28 5.34
C ARG A 295 -18.38 -5.24 6.79
N PRO A 296 -17.29 -4.53 7.09
CA PRO A 296 -16.84 -4.40 8.48
C PRO A 296 -17.87 -3.59 9.31
N PRO A 297 -18.07 -3.94 10.60
CA PRO A 297 -18.97 -3.21 11.50
C PRO A 297 -18.68 -1.70 11.53
N ALA A 298 -19.71 -0.87 11.72
CA ALA A 298 -19.57 0.58 11.59
C ALA A 298 -18.51 1.18 12.53
N GLY A 299 -18.48 0.78 13.81
CA GLY A 299 -17.44 1.21 14.75
C GLY A 299 -16.04 0.72 14.37
N LYS A 300 -15.93 -0.48 13.77
CA LYS A 300 -14.68 -1.00 13.23
C LYS A 300 -14.18 -0.14 12.04
N ARG A 301 -15.05 0.27 11.11
CA ARG A 301 -14.70 1.20 10.01
C ARG A 301 -14.31 2.59 10.51
N ALA A 302 -14.98 3.11 11.54
CA ALA A 302 -14.63 4.38 12.16
C ALA A 302 -13.23 4.33 12.82
N ASN A 303 -12.88 3.21 13.44
CA ASN A 303 -11.53 2.97 13.95
C ASN A 303 -10.50 2.89 12.81
N ASP A 304 -10.80 2.20 11.71
CA ASP A 304 -9.90 2.14 10.55
C ASP A 304 -9.59 3.57 10.04
N GLN A 305 -10.62 4.40 9.86
CA GLN A 305 -10.52 5.81 9.44
C GLN A 305 -9.63 6.67 10.37
N ALA A 306 -9.68 6.42 11.68
CA ALA A 306 -8.91 7.17 12.68
C ALA A 306 -7.47 6.66 12.87
N ILE A 307 -7.24 5.34 12.75
CA ILE A 307 -5.99 4.70 13.16
C ILE A 307 -5.09 4.40 11.96
N TYR A 308 -5.64 3.98 10.81
CA TYR A 308 -4.83 3.63 9.64
C TYR A 308 -3.91 4.79 9.20
N PRO A 309 -4.36 6.06 9.15
CA PRO A 309 -3.49 7.15 8.74
C PRO A 309 -2.27 7.31 9.66
N LYS A 310 -2.48 7.29 10.97
CA LYS A 310 -1.42 7.37 11.98
C LYS A 310 -0.43 6.19 11.89
N LEU A 311 -0.95 4.97 11.77
CA LEU A 311 -0.14 3.76 11.67
C LEU A 311 0.75 3.79 10.41
N VAL A 312 0.16 4.03 9.24
CA VAL A 312 0.85 4.00 7.94
C VAL A 312 1.88 5.13 7.84
N GLU A 313 1.52 6.34 8.27
CA GLU A 313 2.42 7.48 8.24
C GLU A 313 3.64 7.25 9.16
N LEU A 314 3.43 6.83 10.41
CA LEU A 314 4.52 6.58 11.35
C LEU A 314 5.38 5.38 10.93
N LEU A 315 4.77 4.30 10.42
CA LEU A 315 5.48 3.17 9.82
C LEU A 315 6.41 3.61 8.68
N LEU A 316 6.02 4.60 7.88
CA LEU A 316 6.83 5.09 6.77
C LEU A 316 7.86 6.16 7.19
N ASN A 317 7.60 6.93 8.24
CA ASN A 317 8.38 8.13 8.61
C ASN A 317 9.14 8.05 9.95
N SER A 318 8.98 6.98 10.74
CA SER A 318 9.68 6.79 12.01
C SER A 318 10.27 5.38 12.11
N SER A 319 11.61 5.26 12.07
CA SER A 319 12.28 3.95 12.16
C SER A 319 12.05 3.27 13.51
N GLN A 320 12.00 4.06 14.59
CA GLN A 320 11.67 3.53 15.93
C GLN A 320 10.26 2.95 15.97
N TYR A 321 9.27 3.65 15.37
CA TYR A 321 7.91 3.16 15.33
C TYR A 321 7.80 1.85 14.52
N SER A 322 8.50 1.76 13.38
CA SER A 322 8.61 0.51 12.62
C SER A 322 9.26 -0.62 13.41
N SER A 323 10.30 -0.31 14.20
CA SER A 323 10.99 -1.29 15.06
C SER A 323 10.06 -1.83 16.15
N ASN A 324 9.37 -0.95 16.87
CA ASN A 324 8.41 -1.32 17.90
C ASN A 324 7.24 -2.14 17.32
N LEU A 325 6.74 -1.78 16.13
CA LEU A 325 5.67 -2.55 15.46
C LEU A 325 6.15 -3.93 14.99
N LEU A 326 7.38 -4.04 14.47
CA LEU A 326 7.97 -5.33 14.11
C LEU A 326 8.19 -6.23 15.33
N HIS A 327 8.55 -5.63 16.47
CA HIS A 327 8.67 -6.29 17.77
C HIS A 327 7.31 -6.80 18.28
N ASP A 328 6.26 -5.98 18.23
CA ASP A 328 4.89 -6.43 18.54
C ASP A 328 4.44 -7.58 17.59
N ILE A 329 4.74 -7.49 16.29
CA ILE A 329 4.36 -8.49 15.28
C ILE A 329 5.06 -9.84 15.48
N THR A 330 6.35 -9.83 15.84
CA THR A 330 7.19 -11.04 15.92
C THR A 330 7.33 -11.62 17.32
N GLY A 331 6.56 -11.13 18.30
CA GLY A 331 6.67 -11.57 19.70
C GLY A 331 8.02 -11.23 20.33
N GLY A 332 8.70 -10.18 19.84
CA GLY A 332 10.02 -9.75 20.29
C GLY A 332 11.21 -10.41 19.60
N LYS A 333 11.01 -11.28 18.59
CA LYS A 333 12.14 -11.89 17.86
C LYS A 333 12.88 -10.90 16.94
N LEU A 334 12.17 -9.96 16.32
CA LEU A 334 12.74 -8.88 15.48
C LEU A 334 12.30 -7.51 15.99
N GLY A 335 13.00 -6.46 15.55
CA GLY A 335 12.83 -5.12 16.12
C GLY A 335 13.50 -5.02 17.49
N SER A 336 13.27 -3.91 18.18
CA SER A 336 13.83 -3.67 19.51
C SER A 336 12.80 -2.96 20.40
N PRO A 337 12.81 -3.21 21.72
CA PRO A 337 12.19 -2.28 22.66
C PRO A 337 12.84 -0.88 22.53
N PRO A 338 12.18 0.18 23.00
CA PRO A 338 12.81 1.50 23.04
C PRO A 338 14.06 1.46 23.93
N LEU A 339 15.20 1.88 23.38
CA LEU A 339 16.45 2.05 24.12
C LEU A 339 16.28 3.16 25.15
N GLU A 340 16.65 2.88 26.40
CA GLU A 340 17.00 3.93 27.36
C GLU A 340 18.36 4.55 26.95
N ASP A 341 18.55 5.85 27.21
CA ASP A 341 19.74 6.58 26.77
C ASP A 341 21.02 6.04 27.44
N GLY A 342 22.00 5.59 26.64
CA GLY A 342 23.37 5.41 27.17
C GLY A 342 24.33 4.50 26.39
N GLU A 343 23.85 3.49 25.68
CA GLU A 343 24.75 2.45 25.13
C GLU A 343 25.30 2.74 23.73
N THR A 344 26.59 2.45 23.52
CA THR A 344 27.26 2.55 22.22
C THR A 344 26.68 1.56 21.21
N PRO A 345 26.60 1.89 19.91
CA PRO A 345 25.95 1.02 18.92
C PRO A 345 26.73 -0.29 18.72
N ASP A 346 26.25 -1.36 19.36
CA ASP A 346 26.68 -2.73 19.13
C ASP A 346 26.44 -3.15 17.66
N ALA A 347 27.15 -4.17 17.18
CA ALA A 347 26.96 -4.73 15.85
C ALA A 347 25.49 -5.12 15.59
N ARG A 348 24.81 -5.65 16.62
CA ARG A 348 23.37 -5.98 16.61
C ARG A 348 22.47 -4.79 16.32
N ALA A 349 22.83 -3.58 16.77
CA ALA A 349 22.04 -2.38 16.51
C ALA A 349 22.07 -1.99 15.02
N THR A 350 23.22 -2.16 14.36
CA THR A 350 23.37 -1.91 12.92
C THR A 350 22.64 -2.96 12.08
N GLU A 351 22.66 -4.21 12.51
CA GLU A 351 21.88 -5.30 11.94
C GLU A 351 20.37 -5.04 12.05
N MET A 352 19.88 -4.67 13.24
CA MET A 352 18.46 -4.42 13.45
C MET A 352 17.94 -3.21 12.66
N LEU A 353 18.77 -2.17 12.47
CA LEU A 353 18.43 -1.07 11.57
C LEU A 353 18.22 -1.54 10.11
N SER A 354 18.98 -2.54 9.66
CA SER A 354 18.83 -3.16 8.33
C SER A 354 17.54 -3.98 8.23
N ILE A 355 17.26 -4.83 9.23
CA ILE A 355 16.03 -5.63 9.32
C ILE A 355 14.79 -4.73 9.32
N VAL A 356 14.78 -3.68 10.15
CA VAL A 356 13.67 -2.70 10.22
C VAL A 356 13.55 -1.90 8.92
N GLN A 357 14.67 -1.60 8.25
CA GLN A 357 14.63 -1.01 6.90
C GLN A 357 13.93 -1.95 5.91
N GLU A 358 14.23 -3.24 5.93
CA GLU A 358 13.64 -4.20 4.99
C GLU A 358 12.15 -4.48 5.27
N PHE A 359 11.70 -4.47 6.53
CA PHE A 359 10.27 -4.41 6.86
C PHE A 359 9.57 -3.21 6.18
N ARG A 360 10.17 -2.01 6.28
CA ARG A 360 9.67 -0.80 5.63
C ARG A 360 9.80 -0.86 4.10
N SER A 361 10.82 -1.54 3.55
CA SER A 361 11.00 -1.76 2.11
C SER A 361 9.92 -2.68 1.55
N GLY A 362 9.62 -3.78 2.23
CA GLY A 362 8.55 -4.73 1.90
C GLY A 362 7.18 -4.06 1.88
N PHE A 363 6.84 -3.32 2.92
CA PHE A 363 5.59 -2.53 2.98
C PHE A 363 5.49 -1.53 1.81
N ARG A 364 6.56 -0.76 1.55
CA ARG A 364 6.60 0.15 0.39
C ARG A 364 6.56 -0.57 -0.95
N ALA A 365 7.04 -1.81 -1.04
CA ALA A 365 7.00 -2.60 -2.27
C ALA A 365 5.57 -3.03 -2.59
N ALA A 366 4.90 -3.67 -1.64
CA ALA A 366 3.48 -4.00 -1.77
C ALA A 366 2.62 -2.76 -2.02
N LEU A 367 2.95 -1.59 -1.43
CA LEU A 367 2.22 -0.35 -1.68
C LEU A 367 2.30 0.12 -3.14
N ARG A 368 3.47 -0.04 -3.79
CA ARG A 368 3.64 0.28 -5.21
C ARG A 368 2.90 -0.71 -6.10
N ASP A 369 2.92 -2.00 -5.74
CA ASP A 369 2.20 -3.04 -6.48
C ASP A 369 0.67 -2.79 -6.38
N MET A 370 0.17 -2.48 -5.18
CA MET A 370 -1.21 -2.06 -4.90
C MET A 370 -1.63 -0.82 -5.70
N GLN A 371 -0.82 0.24 -5.70
CA GLN A 371 -1.10 1.47 -6.47
C GLN A 371 -1.16 1.20 -7.99
N GLY A 372 -0.38 0.24 -8.49
CA GLY A 372 -0.46 -0.19 -9.88
C GLY A 372 -1.77 -0.89 -10.23
N PHE A 373 -2.34 -1.62 -9.26
CA PHE A 373 -3.58 -2.40 -9.41
C PHE A 373 -4.86 -1.59 -9.10
N HIS A 374 -4.76 -0.50 -8.33
CA HIS A 374 -5.90 0.31 -7.88
C HIS A 374 -6.85 0.78 -9.00
N ILE A 375 -6.32 1.20 -10.16
CA ILE A 375 -7.14 1.68 -11.29
C ILE A 375 -8.04 0.56 -11.84
N PHE A 376 -7.53 -0.68 -11.90
CA PHE A 376 -8.33 -1.85 -12.29
C PHE A 376 -9.46 -2.10 -11.29
N LEU A 377 -9.15 -2.11 -9.98
CA LEU A 377 -10.16 -2.33 -8.93
C LEU A 377 -11.27 -1.27 -8.96
N LEU A 378 -10.90 -0.01 -9.16
CA LEU A 378 -11.85 1.08 -9.29
C LEU A 378 -12.75 0.91 -10.53
N THR A 379 -12.16 0.52 -11.67
CA THR A 379 -12.90 0.25 -12.93
C THR A 379 -13.87 -0.92 -12.77
N LEU A 380 -13.42 -2.02 -12.14
CA LEU A 380 -14.25 -3.20 -11.87
C LEU A 380 -15.42 -2.85 -10.94
N HIS A 381 -15.15 -2.13 -9.84
CA HIS A 381 -16.19 -1.64 -8.93
C HIS A 381 -17.22 -0.74 -9.65
N GLN A 382 -16.76 0.19 -10.49
CA GLN A 382 -17.65 1.08 -11.26
C GLN A 382 -18.52 0.32 -12.26
N LYS A 383 -17.97 -0.68 -12.97
CA LYS A 383 -18.77 -1.54 -13.86
C LYS A 383 -19.82 -2.34 -13.08
N LEU A 384 -19.44 -2.97 -11.97
CA LEU A 384 -20.37 -3.71 -11.12
C LEU A 384 -21.48 -2.81 -10.55
N ASP A 385 -21.15 -1.61 -10.07
CA ASP A 385 -22.13 -0.65 -9.56
C ASP A 385 -23.10 -0.19 -10.67
N SER A 386 -22.61 0.07 -11.89
CA SER A 386 -23.44 0.40 -13.05
C SER A 386 -24.40 -0.74 -13.42
N LEU A 387 -23.90 -1.97 -13.49
CA LEU A 387 -24.70 -3.17 -13.76
C LEU A 387 -25.77 -3.37 -12.67
N LEU A 388 -25.42 -3.24 -11.39
CA LEU A 388 -26.37 -3.43 -10.28
C LEU A 388 -27.45 -2.33 -10.23
N ARG A 389 -27.14 -1.09 -10.67
CA ARG A 389 -28.16 -0.04 -10.89
C ARG A 389 -29.12 -0.40 -12.03
N LEU A 390 -28.61 -0.97 -13.13
CA LEU A 390 -29.46 -1.46 -14.23
C LEU A 390 -30.38 -2.60 -13.76
N PHE A 391 -29.84 -3.58 -13.02
CA PHE A 391 -30.63 -4.66 -12.43
C PHE A 391 -31.73 -4.13 -11.50
N LEU A 392 -31.42 -3.14 -10.66
CA LEU A 392 -32.41 -2.48 -9.81
C LEU A 392 -33.54 -1.83 -10.62
N ASN A 393 -33.25 -1.26 -11.79
CA ASN A 393 -34.27 -0.69 -12.67
C ASN A 393 -35.19 -1.78 -13.26
N ILE A 394 -34.63 -2.93 -13.68
CA ILE A 394 -35.41 -4.10 -14.14
C ILE A 394 -36.38 -4.53 -13.03
N VAL A 395 -35.87 -4.85 -11.83
CA VAL A 395 -36.70 -5.28 -10.68
C VAL A 395 -37.76 -4.25 -10.28
N ASN A 396 -37.46 -2.95 -10.40
CA ASN A 396 -38.43 -1.89 -10.08
C ASN A 396 -39.57 -1.82 -11.11
N LYS A 397 -39.30 -2.02 -12.42
CA LYS A 397 -40.35 -2.10 -13.46
C LYS A 397 -41.31 -3.24 -13.16
N THR A 398 -40.79 -4.45 -12.93
CA THR A 398 -41.63 -5.64 -12.67
C THR A 398 -42.53 -5.43 -11.45
N SER A 399 -42.01 -4.82 -10.38
CA SER A 399 -42.81 -4.51 -9.18
C SER A 399 -43.85 -3.39 -9.34
N SER A 400 -43.86 -2.69 -10.48
CA SER A 400 -44.82 -1.62 -10.79
C SER A 400 -45.97 -2.08 -11.69
N GLY A 401 -45.94 -3.32 -12.19
CA GLY A 401 -46.95 -3.86 -13.11
C GLY A 401 -48.23 -4.40 -12.44
N GLU A 402 -48.27 -4.48 -11.10
CA GLU A 402 -49.37 -5.10 -10.35
C GLU A 402 -50.39 -4.12 -9.72
N SER A 403 -50.28 -2.79 -9.94
CA SER A 403 -51.22 -1.82 -9.34
C SER A 403 -52.38 -1.37 -10.24
N ASP A 404 -52.27 -1.54 -11.56
CA ASP A 404 -53.15 -0.87 -12.52
C ASP A 404 -54.16 -1.86 -13.13
N ASN A 405 -55.05 -2.42 -12.28
CA ASN A 405 -56.32 -3.03 -12.69
C ASN A 405 -57.23 -3.37 -11.48
N VAL A 406 -57.80 -2.35 -10.83
CA VAL A 406 -59.05 -2.52 -10.07
C VAL A 406 -59.99 -1.36 -10.40
N ASP A 407 -60.79 -1.55 -11.44
CA ASP A 407 -62.00 -0.75 -11.64
C ASP A 407 -63.00 -1.05 -10.50
N LEU A 408 -63.28 -0.06 -9.67
CA LEU A 408 -64.50 -0.02 -8.87
C LEU A 408 -65.15 1.36 -9.03
N ALA A 409 -66.32 1.34 -9.68
CA ALA A 409 -67.06 2.55 -10.02
C ALA A 409 -67.55 3.32 -8.77
N ILE A 410 -67.42 4.64 -8.83
CA ILE A 410 -68.10 5.58 -7.94
C ILE A 410 -69.06 6.41 -8.81
N PRO A 411 -70.38 6.38 -8.56
CA PRO A 411 -71.32 7.24 -9.28
C PRO A 411 -71.45 8.62 -8.63
N GLU A 412 -71.47 9.62 -9.50
CA GLU A 412 -72.13 10.93 -9.42
C GLU A 412 -71.70 12.00 -8.38
N SER A 413 -71.35 13.16 -8.95
CA SER A 413 -71.24 14.53 -8.41
C SER A 413 -72.63 15.09 -7.99
N PRO A 414 -72.84 16.41 -7.66
CA PRO A 414 -71.91 17.55 -7.62
C PRO A 414 -72.08 18.57 -6.45
N SER A 415 -71.12 19.52 -6.30
CA SER A 415 -71.40 20.98 -6.33
C SER A 415 -70.18 21.88 -5.99
N HIS A 416 -69.91 22.87 -6.86
CA HIS A 416 -69.58 24.31 -6.65
C HIS A 416 -68.84 24.82 -5.38
N SER A 417 -68.08 25.93 -5.36
CA SER A 417 -67.33 26.74 -6.36
C SER A 417 -66.68 27.96 -5.66
N ALA A 418 -65.42 28.34 -6.00
CA ALA A 418 -64.72 29.58 -5.57
C ALA A 418 -64.55 29.78 -4.02
N GLY A 419 -63.64 30.61 -3.49
CA GLY A 419 -62.56 31.42 -4.06
C GLY A 419 -62.05 32.45 -3.02
N TYR A 420 -60.78 32.86 -3.13
CA TYR A 420 -60.08 33.92 -2.37
C TYR A 420 -59.52 33.64 -0.94
N VAL A 421 -58.25 34.06 -0.82
CA VAL A 421 -57.35 34.25 0.35
C VAL A 421 -57.40 35.78 0.68
N PRO A 422 -56.91 36.36 1.81
CA PRO A 422 -55.85 35.84 2.70
C PRO A 422 -55.96 36.08 4.23
N PHE A 423 -54.95 35.55 4.95
CA PHE A 423 -54.66 35.74 6.38
C PHE A 423 -54.54 37.21 6.82
N PRO A 424 -54.70 37.48 8.14
CA PRO A 424 -53.51 37.69 8.97
C PRO A 424 -53.52 36.98 10.34
N SER A 425 -52.37 36.98 11.00
CA SER A 425 -52.10 36.51 12.37
C SER A 425 -51.87 37.72 13.31
N PRO A 426 -51.40 37.62 14.58
CA PRO A 426 -51.40 36.53 15.58
C PRO A 426 -51.86 36.96 17.01
N SER A 427 -51.84 36.02 17.98
CA SER A 427 -51.19 36.12 19.32
C SER A 427 -52.01 35.89 20.62
N LYS A 428 -51.42 35.08 21.53
CA LYS A 428 -51.55 35.01 23.02
C LYS A 428 -52.95 34.65 23.60
N GLU A 429 -53.11 34.05 24.80
CA GLU A 429 -52.23 33.91 25.97
C GLU A 429 -52.61 32.71 26.91
N ARG A 430 -51.59 32.07 27.52
CA ARG A 430 -51.45 31.47 28.90
C ARG A 430 -52.56 30.70 29.67
N TYR A 431 -52.07 29.72 30.47
CA TYR A 431 -52.45 29.20 31.82
C TYR A 431 -52.30 27.65 31.85
N VAL A 432 -52.02 26.91 32.94
CA VAL A 432 -50.95 26.88 33.99
C VAL A 432 -51.41 25.86 35.07
N SER A 433 -50.56 24.90 35.47
CA SER A 433 -50.61 24.07 36.73
C SER A 433 -51.84 23.13 36.97
N ASP A 434 -51.82 22.06 37.78
CA ASP A 434 -50.76 21.19 38.36
C ASP A 434 -51.34 19.87 38.94
N SER A 435 -50.45 18.93 39.31
CA SER A 435 -50.54 18.00 40.47
C SER A 435 -51.51 16.78 40.55
N ASN A 436 -50.88 15.58 40.60
CA ASN A 436 -50.93 14.54 41.66
C ASN A 436 -52.10 13.52 41.87
N LEU A 437 -51.71 12.40 42.50
CA LEU A 437 -52.46 11.29 43.15
C LEU A 437 -53.02 10.16 42.24
N ASP A 438 -53.15 8.88 42.67
CA ASP A 438 -52.35 7.98 43.55
C ASP A 438 -52.95 6.54 43.46
N ILE A 439 -52.26 5.48 43.94
CA ILE A 439 -52.79 4.09 44.21
C ILE A 439 -53.19 3.24 42.96
N GLY A 440 -53.01 1.91 42.85
CA GLY A 440 -52.34 0.90 43.71
C GLY A 440 -52.50 -0.56 43.19
N ASP A 441 -51.59 -1.44 43.65
CA ASP A 441 -51.58 -2.92 43.71
C ASP A 441 -51.82 -3.91 42.52
N SER A 442 -50.78 -4.73 42.28
CA SER A 442 -50.74 -6.22 42.22
C SER A 442 -51.69 -7.06 41.34
N GLU A 443 -51.16 -7.71 40.29
CA GLU A 443 -50.78 -9.15 40.32
C GLU A 443 -50.08 -9.64 39.01
N SER A 444 -49.62 -10.90 39.01
CA SER A 444 -48.62 -11.50 38.10
C SER A 444 -49.10 -11.94 36.69
N GLN A 445 -48.19 -11.93 35.69
CA GLN A 445 -47.61 -13.15 35.06
C GLN A 445 -46.55 -12.90 33.96
N ARG A 446 -45.73 -13.93 33.69
CA ARG A 446 -44.56 -14.01 32.77
C ARG A 446 -44.79 -13.39 31.36
N SER A 447 -43.83 -12.68 30.76
CA SER A 447 -42.69 -13.31 30.05
C SER A 447 -41.70 -12.31 29.40
N THR A 448 -40.42 -12.72 29.33
CA THR A 448 -39.35 -12.32 28.38
C THR A 448 -39.22 -10.87 27.87
N SER A 449 -38.14 -10.17 28.28
CA SER A 449 -37.13 -9.61 27.36
C SER A 449 -35.93 -8.98 28.10
N ARG A 450 -34.79 -8.82 27.39
CA ARG A 450 -33.53 -8.26 27.91
C ARG A 450 -33.52 -6.72 27.79
N SER A 451 -33.01 -6.02 28.81
CA SER A 451 -32.10 -4.88 28.59
C SER A 451 -31.24 -4.55 29.83
N SER A 452 -30.10 -3.94 29.53
CA SER A 452 -28.99 -3.50 30.38
C SER A 452 -29.33 -2.75 31.67
N SER A 453 -28.64 -3.10 32.76
CA SER A 453 -28.42 -2.19 33.90
C SER A 453 -27.34 -1.17 33.58
N SER A 454 -27.60 0.10 33.89
CA SER A 454 -26.56 1.11 34.16
C SER A 454 -26.52 1.38 35.67
N GLY A 455 -25.33 1.64 36.20
CA GLY A 455 -25.12 2.03 37.59
C GLY A 455 -24.23 3.27 37.64
N ASN A 456 -24.83 4.41 37.95
CA ASN A 456 -24.09 5.66 38.19
C ASN A 456 -23.43 5.63 39.58
N LYS A 457 -22.30 6.34 39.72
CA LYS A 457 -22.09 7.24 40.85
C LYS A 457 -21.19 8.42 40.47
N GLU A 458 -21.48 9.57 41.08
CA GLU A 458 -21.05 10.89 40.61
C GLU A 458 -19.72 11.35 41.21
N SER A 459 -19.05 12.28 40.52
CA SER A 459 -18.66 13.57 41.11
C SER A 459 -18.35 14.59 40.00
N SER A 460 -18.73 15.86 40.22
CA SER A 460 -18.80 16.90 39.19
C SER A 460 -17.68 17.92 39.27
N ASP A 461 -17.36 18.54 38.13
CA ASP A 461 -17.21 19.99 37.89
C ASP A 461 -16.40 20.21 36.58
N SER A 462 -16.65 21.14 35.68
CA SER A 462 -17.77 22.06 35.40
C SER A 462 -17.33 22.93 34.19
N SER A 463 -17.92 22.77 33.01
CA SER A 463 -17.90 23.82 31.97
C SER A 463 -19.01 23.58 30.93
N SER A 464 -19.66 24.66 30.51
CA SER A 464 -20.89 24.64 29.72
C SER A 464 -20.65 24.56 28.21
N PRO A 465 -21.56 23.94 27.43
CA PRO A 465 -21.41 23.81 25.98
C PRO A 465 -22.12 24.93 25.21
N LEU A 466 -21.48 25.46 24.16
CA LEU A 466 -22.15 26.27 23.14
C LEU A 466 -21.69 25.95 21.70
N SER A 467 -22.68 25.88 20.82
CA SER A 467 -22.64 25.83 19.34
C SER A 467 -21.59 24.93 18.66
N ARG A 468 -22.02 23.72 18.31
CA ARG A 468 -21.64 23.12 17.02
C ARG A 468 -22.39 23.87 15.91
N ASP A 469 -21.69 24.31 14.88
CA ASP A 469 -22.06 24.05 13.47
C ASP A 469 -21.00 24.58 12.49
N ALA A 470 -21.16 24.22 11.20
CA ALA A 470 -20.40 24.68 10.03
C ALA A 470 -18.96 24.16 9.85
N TRP A 471 -18.83 22.92 9.33
CA TRP A 471 -17.69 22.53 8.48
C TRP A 471 -18.17 22.02 7.13
N HIS A 472 -17.92 22.81 6.08
CA HIS A 472 -18.20 22.49 4.68
C HIS A 472 -17.05 22.94 3.77
N GLY A 473 -15.97 22.17 3.75
CA GLY A 473 -14.95 22.22 2.70
C GLY A 473 -15.35 21.29 1.55
N LYS A 474 -15.71 21.85 0.38
CA LYS A 474 -16.18 21.08 -0.78
C LYS A 474 -15.02 20.76 -1.73
N PHE A 475 -14.69 19.48 -1.92
CA PHE A 475 -14.50 18.87 -3.25
C PHE A 475 -14.73 17.35 -3.12
N HIS A 476 -15.29 16.70 -4.15
CA HIS A 476 -15.78 15.31 -4.12
C HIS A 476 -16.98 15.01 -3.20
N LYS A 477 -17.94 15.94 -3.09
CA LYS A 477 -19.31 15.61 -2.65
C LYS A 477 -20.04 14.86 -3.79
N GLY A 478 -19.79 13.55 -3.89
CA GLY A 478 -20.26 12.70 -4.99
C GLY A 478 -20.71 11.27 -4.65
N PHE A 479 -20.51 10.80 -3.42
CA PHE A 479 -20.97 9.46 -2.95
C PHE A 479 -21.53 9.48 -1.51
N GLY A 480 -21.91 10.67 -1.01
CA GLY A 480 -22.36 10.89 0.37
C GLY A 480 -23.87 10.79 0.55
N GLY A 481 -24.49 9.66 0.22
CA GLY A 481 -25.91 9.47 0.49
C GLY A 481 -26.53 8.21 -0.11
N GLU A 482 -26.37 7.05 0.56
CA GLU A 482 -27.38 5.97 0.59
C GLU A 482 -27.05 4.79 1.53
N PRO A 483 -27.18 4.97 2.87
CA PRO A 483 -27.32 3.82 3.78
C PRO A 483 -28.64 3.06 3.51
N LEU A 484 -29.71 3.80 3.21
CA LEU A 484 -31.09 3.30 3.15
C LEU A 484 -31.42 2.46 1.89
N ARG A 485 -30.90 2.79 0.69
CA ARG A 485 -31.17 1.97 -0.51
C ARG A 485 -30.43 0.61 -0.49
N ASN A 486 -29.25 0.53 0.13
CA ASN A 486 -28.47 -0.71 0.18
C ASN A 486 -29.12 -1.83 1.01
N LEU A 487 -29.81 -1.51 2.12
CA LEU A 487 -30.63 -2.48 2.86
C LEU A 487 -31.79 -3.02 2.00
N ARG A 488 -32.34 -2.18 1.11
CA ARG A 488 -33.46 -2.54 0.23
C ARG A 488 -33.06 -3.57 -0.83
N LEU A 489 -31.81 -3.55 -1.32
CA LEU A 489 -31.33 -4.52 -2.33
C LEU A 489 -31.13 -5.93 -1.74
N THR A 490 -30.53 -6.08 -0.54
CA THR A 490 -30.36 -7.42 0.06
C THR A 490 -31.69 -8.09 0.38
N ALA A 491 -32.74 -7.32 0.70
CA ALA A 491 -34.11 -7.82 0.82
C ALA A 491 -34.69 -8.21 -0.54
N LYS A 492 -34.66 -7.32 -1.54
CA LYS A 492 -35.15 -7.60 -2.91
C LYS A 492 -34.47 -8.80 -3.58
N LEU A 493 -33.16 -9.03 -3.34
CA LEU A 493 -32.42 -10.20 -3.82
C LEU A 493 -32.87 -11.52 -3.19
N ARG A 494 -33.56 -11.49 -2.03
CA ARG A 494 -34.13 -12.69 -1.40
C ARG A 494 -35.43 -13.12 -2.08
N ASP A 495 -36.22 -12.16 -2.56
CA ASP A 495 -37.48 -12.41 -3.28
C ASP A 495 -37.29 -12.55 -4.80
N TYR A 496 -36.11 -12.25 -5.33
CA TYR A 496 -35.71 -12.44 -6.73
C TYR A 496 -36.04 -13.85 -7.28
N HIS A 497 -35.74 -14.92 -6.54
CA HIS A 497 -36.07 -16.30 -6.95
C HIS A 497 -37.57 -16.62 -6.95
N LYS A 498 -38.42 -15.76 -6.38
CA LYS A 498 -39.88 -15.84 -6.51
C LYS A 498 -40.38 -15.07 -7.73
N LEU A 499 -39.83 -13.87 -7.96
CA LEU A 499 -40.18 -12.99 -9.10
C LEU A 499 -39.87 -13.61 -10.47
N VAL A 500 -38.73 -14.28 -10.60
CA VAL A 500 -38.26 -14.93 -11.85
C VAL A 500 -39.23 -16.00 -12.40
N LYS A 501 -40.15 -16.51 -11.57
CA LYS A 501 -41.10 -17.58 -11.95
C LYS A 501 -42.40 -17.12 -12.63
N MET A 502 -42.64 -15.82 -12.80
CA MET A 502 -43.98 -15.32 -13.18
C MET A 502 -44.09 -14.54 -14.50
N ASP A 503 -42.99 -14.17 -15.16
CA ASP A 503 -43.05 -13.41 -16.42
C ASP A 503 -41.92 -13.77 -17.41
N ALA A 504 -42.24 -13.82 -18.70
CA ALA A 504 -41.31 -14.17 -19.78
C ALA A 504 -40.44 -12.99 -20.22
N ASP A 505 -40.98 -11.76 -20.22
CA ASP A 505 -40.21 -10.58 -20.65
C ASP A 505 -39.16 -10.20 -19.60
N SER A 506 -39.48 -10.33 -18.31
CA SER A 506 -38.53 -10.16 -17.20
C SER A 506 -37.37 -11.16 -17.25
N ASN A 507 -37.61 -12.38 -17.71
CA ASN A 507 -36.53 -13.37 -17.92
C ASN A 507 -35.58 -12.96 -19.05
N LYS A 508 -36.11 -12.34 -20.12
CA LYS A 508 -35.30 -11.83 -21.24
C LYS A 508 -34.47 -10.60 -20.87
N GLU A 509 -35.01 -9.65 -20.09
CA GLU A 509 -34.22 -8.52 -19.55
C GLU A 509 -33.09 -9.04 -18.62
N LEU A 510 -33.33 -10.12 -17.87
CA LEU A 510 -32.34 -10.76 -17.01
C LEU A 510 -31.24 -11.50 -17.78
N GLU A 511 -31.58 -12.25 -18.84
CA GLU A 511 -30.59 -12.87 -19.73
C GLU A 511 -29.68 -11.82 -20.38
N GLN A 512 -30.26 -10.71 -20.84
CA GLN A 512 -29.49 -9.57 -21.35
C GLN A 512 -28.56 -8.99 -20.27
N TRP A 513 -29.02 -8.85 -19.04
CA TRP A 513 -28.18 -8.40 -17.92
C TRP A 513 -27.01 -9.38 -17.63
N ASN A 514 -27.27 -10.69 -17.69
CA ASN A 514 -26.23 -11.72 -17.52
C ASN A 514 -25.15 -11.62 -18.61
N GLU A 515 -25.54 -11.40 -19.86
CA GLU A 515 -24.58 -11.18 -20.95
C GLU A 515 -23.81 -9.86 -20.79
N MET A 516 -24.44 -8.79 -20.27
CA MET A 516 -23.72 -7.58 -19.90
C MET A 516 -22.70 -7.84 -18.79
N LEU A 517 -23.06 -8.56 -17.72
CA LEU A 517 -22.13 -8.93 -16.64
C LEU A 517 -20.92 -9.70 -17.17
N LYS A 518 -21.14 -10.69 -18.06
CA LYS A 518 -20.07 -11.46 -18.71
C LYS A 518 -19.15 -10.56 -19.52
N ASN A 519 -19.72 -9.73 -20.41
CA ASN A 519 -18.95 -8.89 -21.34
C ASN A 519 -18.23 -7.71 -20.66
N ASP A 520 -18.77 -7.16 -19.57
CA ASP A 520 -18.19 -6.01 -18.87
C ASP A 520 -17.29 -6.37 -17.69
N ALA A 521 -17.76 -7.22 -16.78
CA ALA A 521 -17.07 -7.48 -15.51
C ALA A 521 -16.23 -8.77 -15.57
N VAL A 522 -16.82 -9.89 -16.01
CA VAL A 522 -16.11 -11.18 -16.07
C VAL A 522 -14.96 -11.13 -17.07
N LYS A 523 -15.22 -10.61 -18.28
CA LYS A 523 -14.20 -10.38 -19.30
C LYS A 523 -13.07 -9.46 -18.83
N LEU A 524 -13.39 -8.36 -18.14
CA LEU A 524 -12.38 -7.45 -17.57
C LEU A 524 -11.47 -8.18 -16.56
N CYS A 525 -12.05 -9.03 -15.70
CA CYS A 525 -11.30 -9.88 -14.78
C CYS A 525 -10.37 -10.86 -15.52
N GLN A 526 -10.89 -11.56 -16.54
CA GLN A 526 -10.13 -12.49 -17.37
C GLN A 526 -8.97 -11.81 -18.12
N GLU A 527 -9.22 -10.68 -18.79
CA GLU A 527 -8.20 -9.90 -19.52
C GLU A 527 -7.04 -9.41 -18.63
N ASN A 528 -7.27 -9.28 -17.32
CA ASN A 528 -6.27 -8.87 -16.34
C ASN A 528 -5.74 -10.04 -15.48
N ASN A 529 -6.09 -11.29 -15.78
CA ASN A 529 -5.74 -12.49 -15.00
C ASN A 529 -6.13 -12.39 -13.50
N PHE A 530 -7.24 -11.70 -13.21
CA PHE A 530 -7.79 -11.54 -11.87
C PHE A 530 -8.91 -12.55 -11.63
N ASN A 531 -8.68 -13.52 -10.75
CA ASN A 531 -9.72 -14.44 -10.31
C ASN A 531 -10.38 -13.91 -9.03
N SER A 532 -11.65 -13.50 -9.13
CA SER A 532 -12.40 -12.99 -7.97
C SER A 532 -12.92 -14.09 -7.03
N GLY A 533 -12.98 -15.36 -7.45
CA GLY A 533 -13.72 -16.45 -6.80
C GLY A 533 -15.24 -16.37 -6.97
N PHE A 534 -15.79 -15.23 -7.41
CA PHE A 534 -17.25 -14.98 -7.51
C PHE A 534 -17.86 -15.34 -8.87
N PHE A 535 -17.07 -15.49 -9.93
CA PHE A 535 -17.57 -15.70 -11.31
C PHE A 535 -17.21 -17.08 -11.91
N GLU A 536 -16.81 -18.03 -11.07
CA GLU A 536 -16.29 -19.35 -11.53
C GLU A 536 -17.34 -20.48 -11.51
N GLY A 537 -18.53 -20.25 -10.93
CA GLY A 537 -19.59 -21.25 -10.83
C GLY A 537 -20.60 -21.21 -11.99
N SER A 538 -21.23 -22.34 -12.27
CA SER A 538 -22.34 -22.47 -13.24
C SER A 538 -23.72 -22.08 -12.66
N ASP A 539 -23.76 -21.56 -11.44
CA ASP A 539 -24.99 -21.27 -10.71
C ASP A 539 -25.70 -20.01 -11.24
N ASN A 540 -27.03 -20.01 -11.26
CA ASN A 540 -27.88 -18.84 -11.57
C ASN A 540 -27.80 -17.69 -10.51
N ASN A 541 -26.81 -17.70 -9.63
CA ASN A 541 -26.62 -16.74 -8.52
C ASN A 541 -25.75 -15.53 -8.90
N CYS A 542 -25.42 -15.34 -10.18
CA CYS A 542 -24.51 -14.30 -10.69
C CYS A 542 -24.81 -12.86 -10.20
N VAL A 543 -26.08 -12.50 -10.00
CA VAL A 543 -26.47 -11.18 -9.45
C VAL A 543 -26.01 -11.02 -8.00
N ILE A 544 -26.19 -12.06 -7.19
CA ILE A 544 -25.74 -12.09 -5.78
C ILE A 544 -24.22 -12.00 -5.75
N ASP A 545 -23.54 -12.76 -6.60
CA ASP A 545 -22.08 -12.82 -6.63
C ASP A 545 -21.44 -11.50 -7.09
N ALA A 546 -22.04 -10.84 -8.09
CA ALA A 546 -21.68 -9.49 -8.51
C ALA A 546 -21.88 -8.46 -7.39
N TYR A 547 -22.96 -8.55 -6.62
CA TYR A 547 -23.23 -7.66 -5.48
C TYR A 547 -22.27 -7.90 -4.32
N GLU A 548 -22.00 -9.17 -3.98
CA GLU A 548 -21.11 -9.57 -2.89
C GLU A 548 -19.65 -9.21 -3.17
N LEU A 549 -19.22 -9.28 -4.42
CA LEU A 549 -17.93 -8.73 -4.86
C LEU A 549 -17.93 -7.19 -4.81
N LYS A 550 -18.97 -6.52 -5.34
CA LYS A 550 -19.06 -5.04 -5.33
C LYS A 550 -18.92 -4.47 -3.91
N VAL A 551 -19.66 -5.01 -2.93
CA VAL A 551 -19.66 -4.50 -1.55
C VAL A 551 -18.30 -4.72 -0.87
N ARG A 552 -17.59 -5.83 -1.17
CA ARG A 552 -16.22 -6.04 -0.69
C ARG A 552 -15.25 -5.05 -1.33
N LEU A 553 -15.32 -4.88 -2.65
CA LEU A 553 -14.49 -3.92 -3.39
C LEU A 553 -14.68 -2.48 -2.92
N GLU A 554 -15.91 -2.07 -2.63
CA GLU A 554 -16.25 -0.75 -2.06
C GLU A 554 -15.44 -0.48 -0.78
N HIS A 555 -15.49 -1.38 0.20
CA HIS A 555 -14.77 -1.24 1.46
C HIS A 555 -13.25 -1.46 1.33
N ILE A 556 -12.78 -2.25 0.36
CA ILE A 556 -11.34 -2.38 0.04
C ILE A 556 -10.81 -1.07 -0.55
N LEU A 557 -11.55 -0.45 -1.48
CA LEU A 557 -11.19 0.81 -2.12
C LEU A 557 -11.17 1.97 -1.11
N GLU A 558 -12.12 2.02 -0.17
CA GLU A 558 -12.09 2.94 0.98
C GLU A 558 -10.75 2.83 1.73
N ARG A 559 -10.34 1.62 2.14
CA ARG A 559 -9.07 1.42 2.87
C ARG A 559 -7.83 1.71 2.03
N ILE A 560 -7.84 1.35 0.74
CA ILE A 560 -6.77 1.68 -0.20
C ILE A 560 -6.57 3.19 -0.30
N ALA A 561 -7.64 3.99 -0.33
CA ALA A 561 -7.56 5.44 -0.35
C ALA A 561 -6.88 5.98 0.92
N LEU A 562 -7.31 5.54 2.10
CA LEU A 562 -6.73 5.95 3.39
C LEU A 562 -5.23 5.62 3.48
N ILE A 563 -4.85 4.40 3.10
CA ILE A 563 -3.45 3.96 3.13
C ILE A 563 -2.62 4.74 2.10
N SER A 564 -3.17 5.01 0.91
CA SER A 564 -2.46 5.77 -0.15
C SER A 564 -2.25 7.23 0.21
N GLU A 565 -3.24 7.86 0.86
CA GLU A 565 -3.16 9.23 1.34
C GLU A 565 -2.12 9.37 2.47
N ALA A 566 -2.21 8.50 3.49
CA ALA A 566 -1.28 8.47 4.61
C ALA A 566 0.17 8.13 4.20
N ALA A 567 0.33 7.35 3.13
CA ALA A 567 1.65 7.05 2.56
C ALA A 567 2.21 8.16 1.67
N ASN A 568 1.43 9.19 1.33
CA ASN A 568 1.87 10.36 0.57
C ASN A 568 2.43 11.45 1.50
N THR A 569 3.39 11.05 2.34
CA THR A 569 3.96 11.81 3.47
C THR A 569 5.48 11.67 3.47
N GLU A 570 6.20 12.55 4.18
CA GLU A 570 7.66 12.56 4.21
C GLU A 570 8.20 13.00 5.57
N ARG A 571 9.10 12.23 6.18
CA ARG A 571 9.84 12.69 7.37
C ARG A 571 10.70 13.92 7.03
N PRO A 572 10.54 15.07 7.74
CA PRO A 572 11.43 16.21 7.55
C PRO A 572 12.86 15.89 8.00
N SER A 573 13.84 16.58 7.41
CA SER A 573 15.26 16.39 7.73
C SER A 573 15.69 17.27 8.91
N LEU A 574 16.30 16.66 9.93
CA LEU A 574 16.88 17.35 11.08
C LEU A 574 18.16 18.12 10.66
N ILE A 575 18.25 19.41 11.00
CA ILE A 575 19.41 20.29 10.73
C ILE A 575 20.22 20.55 12.00
N THR A 576 19.55 20.95 13.07
CA THR A 576 20.04 21.08 14.45
C THR A 576 19.08 20.32 15.38
N SER A 577 19.31 20.31 16.69
CA SER A 577 18.41 19.67 17.67
C SER A 577 16.95 20.13 17.59
N THR A 578 16.70 21.38 17.17
CA THR A 578 15.39 22.05 17.13
C THR A 578 14.92 22.39 15.72
N LEU A 579 15.82 22.53 14.74
CA LEU A 579 15.50 22.98 13.38
C LEU A 579 15.36 21.81 12.40
N PHE A 580 14.24 21.78 11.68
CA PHE A 580 13.94 20.82 10.62
C PHE A 580 13.67 21.52 9.28
N ILE A 581 13.94 20.83 8.17
CA ILE A 581 13.57 21.26 6.81
C ILE A 581 12.69 20.23 6.10
N GLY A 582 11.72 20.70 5.33
CA GLY A 582 10.83 19.82 4.54
C GLY A 582 10.22 20.49 3.30
N GLY A 583 9.45 19.70 2.57
CA GLY A 583 8.51 20.18 1.56
C GLY A 583 7.06 20.08 2.04
N ALA A 584 6.09 20.31 1.16
CA ALA A 584 4.65 20.20 1.47
C ALA A 584 4.21 18.79 1.88
N LEU A 585 4.95 17.74 1.45
CA LEU A 585 4.74 16.37 1.93
C LEU A 585 5.17 16.17 3.39
N ALA A 586 6.16 16.92 3.87
CA ALA A 586 6.56 16.89 5.27
C ALA A 586 5.63 17.73 6.15
N ALA A 587 5.20 18.89 5.67
CA ALA A 587 4.25 19.76 6.38
C ALA A 587 2.89 19.11 6.64
N ARG A 588 2.41 18.25 5.73
CA ARG A 588 1.17 17.46 5.91
C ARG A 588 1.32 16.20 6.79
N SER A 589 2.54 15.85 7.20
CA SER A 589 2.81 14.60 7.94
C SER A 589 2.49 14.79 9.43
N VAL A 590 1.23 15.10 9.75
CA VAL A 590 0.80 15.57 11.08
C VAL A 590 1.25 14.63 12.19
N PHE A 591 1.05 13.33 12.03
CA PHE A 591 1.42 12.34 13.04
C PHE A 591 2.93 12.25 13.23
N THR A 592 3.70 12.38 12.16
CA THR A 592 5.17 12.41 12.17
C THR A 592 5.69 13.66 12.86
N LEU A 593 5.08 14.82 12.57
CA LEU A 593 5.44 16.10 13.17
C LEU A 593 5.18 16.09 14.68
N GLN A 594 4.03 15.59 15.12
CA GLN A 594 3.74 15.33 16.53
C GLN A 594 4.73 14.33 17.16
N HIS A 595 4.98 13.20 16.49
CA HIS A 595 5.86 12.12 17.00
C HIS A 595 7.32 12.54 17.16
N ILE A 596 7.81 13.53 16.40
CA ILE A 596 9.16 14.10 16.59
C ILE A 596 9.18 15.37 17.46
N GLY A 597 8.00 15.84 17.90
CA GLY A 597 7.83 17.01 18.76
C GLY A 597 8.00 18.36 18.05
N ILE A 598 7.55 18.50 16.80
CA ILE A 598 7.40 19.81 16.16
C ILE A 598 6.28 20.57 16.86
N THR A 599 6.56 21.84 17.18
CA THR A 599 5.61 22.78 17.80
C THR A 599 5.27 23.94 16.87
N HIS A 600 6.21 24.34 16.01
CA HIS A 600 6.06 25.50 15.14
C HIS A 600 6.37 25.15 13.68
N ILE A 601 5.71 25.82 12.73
CA ILE A 601 5.88 25.59 11.30
C ILE A 601 6.03 26.93 10.56
N LEU A 602 7.19 27.10 9.91
CA LEU A 602 7.52 28.23 9.04
C LEU A 602 7.25 27.83 7.58
N CYS A 603 6.16 28.35 7.01
CA CYS A 603 5.78 28.14 5.62
C CYS A 603 6.30 29.28 4.73
N LEU A 604 7.05 28.94 3.68
CA LEU A 604 7.55 29.88 2.67
C LEU A 604 6.87 29.68 1.29
N CYS A 605 5.68 29.08 1.25
CA CYS A 605 4.95 28.89 -0.01
C CYS A 605 4.28 30.20 -0.47
N SER A 606 4.08 30.36 -1.77
CA SER A 606 3.12 31.32 -2.33
C SER A 606 1.69 30.84 -2.04
N ASN A 607 0.72 31.75 -1.87
CA ASN A 607 -0.67 31.44 -1.46
C ASN A 607 -1.53 30.73 -2.55
N GLU A 608 -0.90 30.12 -3.55
CA GLU A 608 -1.55 29.66 -4.78
C GLU A 608 -2.34 28.34 -4.61
N ILE A 609 -2.14 27.61 -3.51
CA ILE A 609 -2.90 26.40 -3.16
C ILE A 609 -3.09 26.32 -1.64
N GLY A 610 -4.31 26.57 -1.16
CA GLY A 610 -4.86 26.03 0.10
C GLY A 610 -3.97 26.03 1.35
N GLN A 611 -3.21 27.10 1.62
CA GLN A 611 -2.32 27.13 2.79
C GLN A 611 -3.11 27.03 4.10
N SER A 612 -4.17 27.81 4.26
CA SER A 612 -5.09 27.72 5.42
C SER A 612 -5.68 26.32 5.57
N ASP A 613 -6.15 25.76 4.46
CA ASP A 613 -7.00 24.57 4.43
C ASP A 613 -6.23 23.27 4.67
N SER A 614 -4.90 23.34 4.67
CA SER A 614 -3.97 22.23 4.93
C SER A 614 -3.12 22.42 6.19
N GLN A 615 -3.37 23.49 6.94
CA GLN A 615 -2.75 23.77 8.24
C GLN A 615 -3.60 23.23 9.39
N PHE A 616 -2.97 22.97 10.53
CA PHE A 616 -3.59 22.45 11.74
C PHE A 616 -3.30 23.39 12.93
N PRO A 617 -3.91 24.59 12.99
CA PRO A 617 -3.58 25.60 14.01
C PRO A 617 -3.81 25.11 15.44
N ASP A 618 -4.72 24.15 15.65
CA ASP A 618 -4.97 23.51 16.95
C ASP A 618 -3.80 22.62 17.43
N LEU A 619 -2.83 22.31 16.54
CA LEU A 619 -1.71 21.40 16.80
C LEU A 619 -0.33 22.05 16.67
N PHE A 620 -0.19 23.11 15.85
CA PHE A 620 1.09 23.79 15.60
C PHE A 620 0.89 25.29 15.43
N GLU A 621 1.86 26.09 15.88
CA GLU A 621 1.89 27.52 15.58
C GLU A 621 2.51 27.77 14.20
N TYR A 622 1.85 28.58 13.37
CA TYR A 622 2.27 28.83 11.98
C TYR A 622 2.76 30.25 11.74
N LYS A 623 3.91 30.38 11.09
CA LYS A 623 4.40 31.62 10.48
C LYS A 623 4.42 31.45 8.96
N ASN A 624 3.63 32.25 8.26
CA ASN A 624 3.42 32.15 6.80
C ASN A 624 4.06 33.35 6.07
N PHE A 625 4.90 33.07 5.06
CA PHE A 625 5.47 34.08 4.15
C PHE A 625 5.19 33.70 2.68
N SER A 626 4.50 34.58 1.95
CA SER A 626 4.17 34.36 0.54
C SER A 626 5.34 34.71 -0.39
N ILE A 627 6.26 33.75 -0.61
CA ILE A 627 7.42 33.89 -1.49
C ILE A 627 7.27 33.00 -2.74
N TYR A 628 7.39 33.58 -3.93
CA TYR A 628 7.46 32.86 -5.21
C TYR A 628 8.86 32.28 -5.44
N ASP A 629 8.97 31.15 -6.15
CA ASP A 629 10.25 30.43 -6.36
C ASP A 629 10.92 30.81 -7.70
N ASN A 630 11.16 32.09 -7.93
CA ASN A 630 11.83 32.60 -9.12
C ASN A 630 13.04 33.48 -8.77
N GLU A 631 13.92 33.72 -9.75
CA GLU A 631 15.18 34.47 -9.55
C GLU A 631 14.95 35.95 -9.19
N ASP A 632 13.80 36.50 -9.56
CA ASP A 632 13.45 37.92 -9.35
C ASP A 632 12.80 38.19 -7.98
N SER A 633 12.42 37.14 -7.25
CA SER A 633 11.76 37.26 -5.95
C SER A 633 12.72 37.68 -4.85
N ASN A 634 12.42 38.80 -4.18
CA ASN A 634 13.21 39.30 -3.06
C ASN A 634 12.94 38.49 -1.78
N ILE A 635 13.54 37.31 -1.65
CA ILE A 635 13.48 36.50 -0.41
C ILE A 635 14.30 37.11 0.74
N SER A 636 15.23 38.04 0.48
CA SER A 636 16.07 38.60 1.54
C SER A 636 15.35 39.58 2.45
N SER A 637 14.18 40.09 2.05
CA SER A 637 13.33 40.93 2.91
C SER A 637 12.82 40.19 4.15
N ILE A 638 12.64 38.86 4.09
CA ILE A 638 12.14 38.05 5.21
C ILE A 638 13.25 37.41 6.04
N PHE A 639 14.54 37.63 5.71
CA PHE A 639 15.65 36.90 6.33
C PHE A 639 15.75 37.13 7.85
N ASP A 640 15.64 38.36 8.32
CA ASP A 640 15.70 38.66 9.75
C ASP A 640 14.45 38.13 10.47
N GLU A 641 13.24 38.49 10.03
CA GLU A 641 11.98 38.06 10.66
C GLU A 641 11.80 36.53 10.70
N ALA A 642 12.16 35.82 9.62
CA ALA A 642 12.15 34.36 9.59
C ALA A 642 13.23 33.75 10.50
N SER A 643 14.40 34.40 10.62
CA SER A 643 15.47 33.94 11.52
C SER A 643 15.12 34.16 12.99
N ASP A 644 14.45 35.27 13.31
CA ASP A 644 14.01 35.61 14.66
C ASP A 644 12.89 34.68 15.12
N PHE A 645 11.96 34.31 14.23
CA PHE A 645 10.97 33.26 14.53
C PHE A 645 11.64 31.92 14.86
N ILE A 646 12.62 31.47 14.06
CA ILE A 646 13.33 30.21 14.32
C ILE A 646 14.12 30.28 15.64
N ASP A 647 14.81 31.39 15.92
CA ASP A 647 15.57 31.55 17.16
C ASP A 647 14.67 31.62 18.40
N HIS A 648 13.54 32.32 18.31
CA HIS A 648 12.53 32.37 19.37
C HIS A 648 12.01 30.98 19.74
N VAL A 649 11.70 30.13 18.74
CA VAL A 649 11.26 28.75 18.99
C VAL A 649 12.36 27.92 19.66
N GLU A 650 13.62 28.10 19.28
CA GLU A 650 14.76 27.44 19.93
C GLU A 650 14.95 27.92 21.37
N GLN A 651 14.77 29.21 21.65
CA GLN A 651 14.81 29.80 23.00
C GLN A 651 13.68 29.28 23.91
N LEU A 652 12.50 29.00 23.35
CA LEU A 652 11.38 28.36 24.05
C LEU A 652 11.58 26.84 24.28
N GLY A 653 12.67 26.25 23.77
CA GLY A 653 12.89 24.79 23.79
C GLY A 653 11.99 24.01 22.82
N GLY A 654 11.30 24.71 21.92
CA GLY A 654 10.44 24.11 20.90
C GLY A 654 11.23 23.56 19.71
N LYS A 655 10.51 22.98 18.74
CA LYS A 655 11.09 22.54 17.47
C LYS A 655 10.29 23.09 16.30
N VAL A 656 11.00 23.53 15.26
CA VAL A 656 10.43 24.23 14.11
C VAL A 656 10.70 23.50 12.80
N LEU A 657 9.65 23.33 12.00
CA LEU A 657 9.77 22.90 10.60
C LEU A 657 9.78 24.11 9.67
N VAL A 658 10.85 24.29 8.90
CA VAL A 658 10.90 25.24 7.79
C VAL A 658 10.58 24.51 6.48
N HIS A 659 9.51 24.90 5.80
CA HIS A 659 9.12 24.25 4.55
C HIS A 659 8.73 25.23 3.44
N CYS A 660 8.79 24.72 2.21
CA CYS A 660 8.14 25.31 1.04
C CYS A 660 7.44 24.18 0.27
N PHE A 661 7.16 24.36 -1.01
CA PHE A 661 6.47 23.34 -1.81
C PHE A 661 7.32 22.06 -1.98
N GLU A 662 8.49 22.13 -2.62
CA GLU A 662 9.36 20.96 -2.82
C GLU A 662 10.40 20.74 -1.71
N GLY A 663 10.57 21.72 -0.82
CA GLY A 663 11.66 21.73 0.15
C GLY A 663 13.06 21.96 -0.45
N ARG A 664 13.16 22.39 -1.72
CA ARG A 664 14.45 22.54 -2.42
C ARG A 664 15.06 23.94 -2.32
N SER A 665 14.30 24.97 -2.66
CA SER A 665 14.84 26.33 -2.89
C SER A 665 14.51 27.30 -1.76
N ARG A 666 13.25 27.75 -1.64
CA ARG A 666 12.81 28.73 -0.62
C ARG A 666 13.18 28.32 0.83
N SER A 667 12.79 27.12 1.28
CA SER A 667 13.10 26.64 2.64
C SER A 667 14.59 26.42 2.89
N ALA A 668 15.33 25.92 1.89
CA ALA A 668 16.78 25.82 1.98
C ALA A 668 17.43 27.19 2.16
N THR A 669 16.95 28.20 1.43
CA THR A 669 17.44 29.58 1.55
C THR A 669 17.16 30.17 2.92
N GLY A 670 15.94 29.99 3.46
CA GLY A 670 15.58 30.44 4.81
C GLY A 670 16.45 29.79 5.90
N VAL A 671 16.65 28.47 5.83
CA VAL A 671 17.54 27.73 6.74
C VAL A 671 19.00 28.21 6.64
N LEU A 672 19.50 28.47 5.43
CA LEU A 672 20.85 28.99 5.25
C LEU A 672 20.99 30.41 5.81
N ALA A 673 20.00 31.28 5.60
CA ALA A 673 19.97 32.62 6.17
C ALA A 673 19.97 32.58 7.71
N TYR A 674 19.17 31.72 8.32
CA TYR A 674 19.14 31.52 9.78
C TYR A 674 20.50 31.09 10.35
N LEU A 675 21.11 30.04 9.77
CA LEU A 675 22.42 29.55 10.19
C LEU A 675 23.51 30.63 10.07
N ARG A 676 23.35 31.58 9.13
CA ARG A 676 24.20 32.77 9.05
C ARG A 676 23.91 33.80 10.12
N LEU A 677 22.65 34.18 10.27
CA LEU A 677 22.20 35.34 11.04
C LEU A 677 22.16 35.12 12.55
N ARG A 678 21.96 33.88 13.02
CA ARG A 678 21.78 33.57 14.45
C ARG A 678 22.75 32.51 14.98
N LYS A 679 23.37 31.68 14.11
CA LYS A 679 24.35 30.64 14.53
C LYS A 679 25.81 30.89 14.12
N ASN A 680 26.14 32.05 13.56
CA ASN A 680 27.51 32.45 13.17
C ASN A 680 28.23 31.46 12.24
N PHE A 681 27.51 30.73 11.37
CA PHE A 681 28.16 29.84 10.39
C PHE A 681 28.72 30.63 9.21
N THR A 682 29.71 30.09 8.51
CA THR A 682 30.02 30.52 7.14
C THR A 682 29.01 29.91 6.16
N LEU A 683 28.91 30.44 4.93
CA LEU A 683 27.91 29.99 3.95
C LEU A 683 28.28 28.59 3.47
N LEU A 684 29.57 28.36 3.25
CA LEU A 684 30.16 27.04 3.03
C LEU A 684 29.83 26.06 4.17
N LYS A 685 29.98 26.46 5.45
CA LYS A 685 29.65 25.59 6.59
C LYS A 685 28.14 25.27 6.64
N ALA A 686 27.29 26.29 6.54
CA ALA A 686 25.83 26.13 6.51
C ALA A 686 25.36 25.26 5.34
N TRP A 687 25.91 25.48 4.14
CA TRP A 687 25.65 24.68 2.94
C TRP A 687 26.04 23.22 3.12
N ASN A 688 27.26 22.95 3.63
CA ASN A 688 27.73 21.59 3.86
C ASN A 688 26.91 20.87 4.94
N THR A 689 26.54 21.57 6.02
CA THR A 689 25.64 21.05 7.05
C THR A 689 24.28 20.68 6.46
N LEU A 690 23.66 21.59 5.70
CA LEU A 690 22.36 21.37 5.07
C LEU A 690 22.41 20.25 4.02
N LYS A 691 23.40 20.24 3.11
CA LYS A 691 23.53 19.24 2.05
C LYS A 691 23.76 17.82 2.58
N ARG A 692 24.44 17.68 3.73
CA ARG A 692 24.68 16.37 4.37
C ARG A 692 23.38 15.66 4.74
N VAL A 693 22.40 16.39 5.26
CA VAL A 693 21.12 15.85 5.75
C VAL A 693 19.96 16.03 4.75
N HIS A 694 20.01 17.08 3.92
CA HIS A 694 18.98 17.42 2.95
C HIS A 694 19.55 17.56 1.52
N ARG A 695 19.96 16.43 0.94
CA ARG A 695 20.69 16.37 -0.35
C ARG A 695 20.01 17.11 -1.51
N ARG A 696 18.67 17.22 -1.51
CA ARG A 696 17.89 17.93 -2.54
C ARG A 696 17.90 19.46 -2.43
N ALA A 697 18.48 20.04 -1.38
CA ALA A 697 18.58 21.50 -1.22
C ALA A 697 19.28 22.14 -2.43
N GLN A 698 18.60 23.08 -3.08
CA GLN A 698 19.04 23.78 -4.28
C GLN A 698 18.26 25.11 -4.38
N PRO A 699 18.75 26.18 -3.72
CA PRO A 699 18.30 27.54 -3.98
C PRO A 699 18.35 27.88 -5.47
N ASN A 700 17.41 28.68 -5.95
CA ASN A 700 17.50 29.29 -7.27
C ASN A 700 18.66 30.33 -7.30
N ASP A 701 19.10 30.72 -8.50
CA ASP A 701 20.26 31.59 -8.67
C ASP A 701 20.07 33.00 -8.05
N GLY A 702 18.84 33.51 -8.00
CA GLY A 702 18.52 34.78 -7.35
C GLY A 702 18.71 34.70 -5.84
N PHE A 703 18.13 33.69 -5.21
CA PHE A 703 18.25 33.43 -3.78
C PHE A 703 19.69 33.14 -3.36
N ALA A 704 20.45 32.42 -4.18
CA ALA A 704 21.86 32.18 -3.92
C ALA A 704 22.69 33.47 -3.97
N LYS A 705 22.40 34.41 -4.90
CA LYS A 705 23.00 35.76 -4.89
C LYS A 705 22.65 36.53 -3.63
N SER A 706 21.41 36.43 -3.13
CA SER A 706 21.02 37.02 -1.85
C SER A 706 21.82 36.44 -0.67
N LEU A 707 22.03 35.13 -0.62
CA LEU A 707 22.85 34.47 0.41
C LEU A 707 24.33 34.86 0.33
N VAL A 708 24.92 34.98 -0.87
CA VAL A 708 26.30 35.46 -1.06
C VAL A 708 26.44 36.93 -0.68
N THR A 709 25.40 37.74 -0.89
CA THR A 709 25.36 39.14 -0.48
C THR A 709 25.28 39.26 1.05
N LEU A 710 24.46 38.44 1.70
CA LEU A 710 24.38 38.31 3.15
C LEU A 710 25.73 37.87 3.75
N ASP A 711 26.39 36.86 3.15
CA ASP A 711 27.73 36.40 3.54
C ASP A 711 28.73 37.57 3.57
N ARG A 712 28.85 38.29 2.44
CA ARG A 712 29.75 39.44 2.31
C ARG A 712 29.44 40.53 3.34
N LYS A 713 28.16 40.82 3.61
CA LYS A 713 27.73 41.82 4.59
C LYS A 713 28.14 41.44 6.02
N LEU A 714 28.04 40.17 6.38
CA LEU A 714 28.31 39.69 7.75
C LEU A 714 29.80 39.44 8.03
N HIS A 715 30.56 38.93 7.06
CA HIS A 715 31.96 38.50 7.26
C HIS A 715 33.01 39.33 6.51
N GLY A 716 32.61 40.34 5.73
CA GLY A 716 33.53 41.17 4.90
C GLY A 716 34.15 40.42 3.70
N ARG A 717 33.97 39.11 3.61
CA ARG A 717 34.48 38.23 2.54
C ARG A 717 33.43 37.19 2.18
N VAL A 718 33.46 36.70 0.95
CA VAL A 718 32.59 35.60 0.50
C VAL A 718 33.24 34.26 0.85
N SER A 719 32.52 33.40 1.56
CA SER A 719 33.01 32.08 1.98
C SER A 719 32.72 30.93 0.99
N MET A 720 31.87 31.19 0.00
CA MET A 720 31.48 30.27 -1.07
C MET A 720 31.08 31.07 -2.30
N GLU A 721 31.72 30.80 -3.44
CA GLU A 721 31.25 31.30 -4.74
C GLU A 721 30.07 30.45 -5.23
N TRP A 722 28.98 31.09 -5.62
CA TRP A 722 27.86 30.40 -6.27
C TRP A 722 28.11 30.30 -7.78
N GLN A 723 28.38 29.09 -8.27
CA GLN A 723 28.49 28.85 -9.70
C GLN A 723 27.10 28.74 -10.32
N GLN A 724 26.78 29.72 -11.18
CA GLN A 724 25.48 29.85 -11.82
C GLN A 724 25.23 28.65 -12.77
N ARG A 725 24.31 27.76 -12.40
CA ARG A 725 24.01 26.54 -13.18
C ARG A 725 22.81 26.73 -14.12
N LYS A 726 22.83 27.79 -14.95
CA LYS A 726 21.87 27.86 -16.06
C LYS A 726 22.24 26.80 -17.11
N PRO A 727 21.35 25.85 -17.43
CA PRO A 727 21.60 24.93 -18.53
C PRO A 727 21.67 25.77 -19.81
N MET A 728 22.85 25.79 -20.44
CA MET A 728 23.03 26.55 -21.68
C MET A 728 22.21 25.89 -22.80
N ILE A 729 21.52 26.71 -23.59
CA ILE A 729 20.88 26.24 -24.83
C ILE A 729 21.97 25.65 -25.71
N LYS A 730 21.85 24.36 -26.02
CA LYS A 730 22.77 23.67 -26.91
C LYS A 730 22.49 24.15 -28.33
N VAL A 731 23.53 24.61 -29.01
CA VAL A 731 23.47 25.05 -30.40
C VAL A 731 23.92 23.89 -31.28
N CYS A 732 23.26 23.69 -32.42
CA CYS A 732 23.66 22.68 -33.39
C CYS A 732 25.00 23.09 -34.06
N PRO A 733 26.08 22.29 -33.94
CA PRO A 733 27.38 22.65 -34.50
C PRO A 733 27.41 22.64 -36.03
N ILE A 734 26.37 22.10 -36.69
CA ILE A 734 26.30 21.97 -38.16
C ILE A 734 25.55 23.14 -38.80
N CYS A 735 24.53 23.71 -38.14
CA CYS A 735 23.73 24.83 -38.70
C CYS A 735 23.58 26.05 -37.79
N GLY A 736 24.23 26.09 -36.62
CA GLY A 736 24.18 27.22 -35.69
C GLY A 736 22.81 27.47 -35.04
N LYS A 737 21.83 26.57 -35.20
CA LYS A 737 20.48 26.74 -34.65
C LYS A 737 20.36 26.21 -33.23
N ASN A 738 19.58 26.92 -32.40
CA ASN A 738 19.23 26.51 -31.05
C ASN A 738 18.50 25.15 -31.07
N ALA A 739 19.07 24.16 -30.38
CA ALA A 739 18.60 22.78 -30.37
C ALA A 739 18.05 22.33 -29.01
N GLY A 740 17.79 23.28 -28.09
CA GLY A 740 17.18 23.05 -26.78
C GLY A 740 18.18 22.88 -25.63
N LEU A 741 17.65 22.66 -24.42
CA LEU A 741 18.44 22.64 -23.17
C LEU A 741 19.08 21.27 -22.86
N SER A 742 18.74 20.20 -23.59
CA SER A 742 19.18 18.84 -23.30
C SER A 742 19.99 18.20 -24.43
N SER A 743 20.84 17.23 -24.10
CA SER A 743 21.57 16.42 -25.10
C SER A 743 20.62 15.64 -26.01
N SER A 744 19.47 15.21 -25.50
CA SER A 744 18.42 14.52 -26.25
C SER A 744 17.72 15.43 -27.25
N SER A 745 17.47 16.70 -26.90
CA SER A 745 16.93 17.71 -27.82
C SER A 745 17.92 18.00 -28.97
N LEU A 746 19.22 18.13 -28.65
CA LEU A 746 20.27 18.28 -29.67
C LEU A 746 20.37 17.05 -30.58
N LYS A 747 20.36 15.83 -30.02
CA LYS A 747 20.39 14.58 -30.80
C LYS A 747 19.18 14.45 -31.73
N LEU A 748 17.98 14.79 -31.26
CA LEU A 748 16.76 14.80 -32.06
C LEU A 748 16.81 15.85 -33.18
N HIS A 749 17.35 17.04 -32.92
CA HIS A 749 17.58 18.07 -33.94
C HIS A 749 18.56 17.58 -35.01
N LEU A 750 19.71 17.01 -34.62
CA LEU A 750 20.70 16.44 -35.54
C LEU A 750 20.07 15.35 -36.43
N GLN A 751 19.31 14.42 -35.84
CA GLN A 751 18.61 13.36 -36.57
C GLN A 751 17.53 13.89 -37.55
N LYS A 752 16.78 14.94 -37.17
CA LYS A 752 15.73 15.50 -38.03
C LYS A 752 16.26 16.43 -39.14
N SER A 753 17.19 17.32 -38.81
CA SER A 753 17.67 18.39 -39.70
C SER A 753 18.94 18.03 -40.47
N HIS A 754 19.72 17.03 -40.02
CA HIS A 754 20.99 16.62 -40.63
C HIS A 754 21.01 15.13 -41.01
N LYS A 755 19.89 14.61 -41.54
CA LYS A 755 19.67 13.20 -41.89
C LYS A 755 20.82 12.52 -42.65
N LYS A 756 21.48 13.22 -43.58
CA LYS A 756 22.60 12.68 -44.39
C LYS A 756 23.89 12.38 -43.59
N LEU A 757 23.96 12.77 -42.31
CA LEU A 757 25.06 12.44 -41.39
C LEU A 757 24.61 11.45 -40.29
N SER A 758 23.35 11.00 -40.30
CA SER A 758 22.79 10.19 -39.21
C SER A 758 22.90 8.68 -39.40
N SER A 759 23.32 8.20 -40.57
CA SER A 759 23.50 6.76 -40.87
C SER A 759 24.87 6.20 -40.44
N GLY A 760 25.76 7.06 -39.92
CA GLY A 760 27.04 6.70 -39.30
C GLY A 760 27.77 7.98 -38.90
N SER A 761 28.50 7.96 -37.77
CA SER A 761 29.26 9.11 -37.23
C SER A 761 28.48 10.16 -36.39
N VAL A 762 27.51 9.74 -35.58
CA VAL A 762 27.05 10.59 -34.44
C VAL A 762 28.15 10.66 -33.36
N ASP A 763 28.83 9.54 -33.10
CA ASP A 763 29.86 9.46 -32.06
C ASP A 763 31.16 10.13 -32.49
N SER A 764 31.56 10.09 -33.76
CA SER A 764 32.81 10.75 -34.21
C SER A 764 32.70 12.27 -34.20
N ALA A 765 31.53 12.85 -34.49
CA ALA A 765 31.30 14.28 -34.33
C ALA A 765 31.35 14.72 -32.84
N MET A 766 30.83 13.89 -31.93
CA MET A 766 30.91 14.11 -30.49
C MET A 766 32.35 13.96 -29.96
N THR A 767 33.11 13.00 -30.49
CA THR A 767 34.54 12.83 -30.20
C THR A 767 35.36 14.02 -30.70
N MET A 768 35.07 14.59 -31.88
CA MET A 768 35.74 15.80 -32.38
C MET A 768 35.50 17.04 -31.50
N GLU A 769 34.29 17.21 -30.95
CA GLU A 769 33.99 18.27 -29.98
C GLU A 769 34.76 18.08 -28.67
N ILE A 770 34.80 16.84 -28.14
CA ILE A 770 35.59 16.50 -26.94
C ILE A 770 37.09 16.74 -27.20
N GLN A 771 37.60 16.33 -28.36
CA GLN A 771 38.99 16.58 -28.77
C GLN A 771 39.29 18.09 -28.80
N LYS A 772 38.45 18.89 -29.47
CA LYS A 772 38.59 20.36 -29.53
C LYS A 772 38.55 21.03 -28.15
N ALA A 773 37.63 20.61 -27.28
CA ALA A 773 37.55 21.12 -25.91
C ALA A 773 38.84 20.80 -25.11
N LEU A 774 39.39 19.58 -25.28
CA LEU A 774 40.66 19.19 -24.67
C LEU A 774 41.87 19.97 -25.25
N THR A 775 41.88 20.31 -26.55
CA THR A 775 42.93 21.18 -27.12
C THR A 775 42.82 22.62 -26.60
N ALA A 776 41.61 23.17 -26.51
CA ALA A 776 41.37 24.50 -25.95
C ALA A 776 41.80 24.60 -24.48
N LEU A 777 41.56 23.55 -23.69
CA LEU A 777 42.01 23.45 -22.30
C LEU A 777 43.54 23.30 -22.17
N LYS A 778 44.23 22.68 -23.14
CA LYS A 778 45.71 22.64 -23.16
C LYS A 778 46.33 23.99 -23.50
N ILE A 779 45.68 24.81 -24.32
CA ILE A 779 46.17 26.15 -24.72
C ILE A 779 46.14 27.12 -23.53
N SER A 780 45.25 26.95 -22.54
CA SER A 780 45.17 27.84 -21.36
C SER A 780 46.25 27.64 -20.28
N ARG A 781 47.11 26.62 -20.41
CA ARG A 781 48.27 26.40 -19.50
C ARG A 781 49.63 26.74 -20.10
N GLY A 782 49.69 27.27 -21.32
CA GLY A 782 50.93 27.64 -22.03
C GLY A 782 51.31 29.11 -21.89
N GLY A 783 51.56 29.59 -20.67
CA GLY A 783 51.86 31.01 -20.38
C GLY A 783 53.27 31.25 -19.82
N SER A 784 54.27 31.32 -20.71
CA SER A 784 55.54 32.07 -20.56
C SER A 784 56.21 32.19 -19.17
N VAL A 785 57.31 31.44 -18.96
CA VAL A 785 58.50 31.97 -18.27
C VAL A 785 59.76 31.53 -19.03
N SER A 786 60.48 32.49 -19.60
CA SER A 786 61.81 32.27 -20.19
C SER A 786 62.86 32.08 -19.08
N PRO A 787 63.75 31.07 -19.13
CA PRO A 787 64.87 30.98 -18.21
C PRO A 787 66.04 31.86 -18.69
N THR A 788 66.46 32.79 -17.84
CA THR A 788 67.63 33.64 -18.01
C THR A 788 68.92 32.80 -18.02
N GLN A 789 69.91 33.19 -18.83
CA GLN A 789 71.24 32.58 -18.79
C GLN A 789 71.93 32.79 -17.42
N ARG A 790 72.49 31.71 -16.85
CA ARG A 790 73.75 31.76 -16.10
C ARG A 790 74.39 30.37 -15.93
N GLN A 791 75.46 30.16 -16.69
CA GLN A 791 76.67 29.36 -16.41
C GLN A 791 76.59 28.13 -15.49
N SER A 792 76.91 26.97 -16.06
CA SER A 792 77.71 25.95 -15.37
C SER A 792 79.19 26.13 -15.76
N HIS A 793 80.07 26.30 -14.78
CA HIS A 793 81.51 26.09 -14.97
C HIS A 793 81.79 24.59 -15.18
N SER A 794 82.86 24.28 -15.91
CA SER A 794 83.45 22.94 -16.00
C SER A 794 84.34 22.64 -14.80
N ASP A 795 84.34 21.40 -14.33
CA ASP A 795 85.34 20.92 -13.37
C ASP A 795 86.75 20.96 -13.99
N VAL A 796 87.69 21.60 -13.29
CA VAL A 796 89.13 21.32 -13.34
C VAL A 796 89.68 21.50 -11.92
N GLU A 797 90.37 20.47 -11.44
CA GLU A 797 91.24 20.39 -10.25
C GLU A 797 90.64 20.38 -8.81
N ASN A 798 90.91 19.22 -8.17
CA ASN A 798 90.97 18.91 -6.72
C ASN A 798 89.67 18.80 -5.91
#